data_AF-A0A7V6UXT8-F1
#
_entry.id   AF-A0A7V6UXT8-F1
#
_cell.length_a   1.000
_cell.length_b   1.000
_cell.length_c   1.000
_cell.angle_alpha   90.00
_cell.angle_beta   90.00
_cell.angle_gamma   90.00
#
_symmetry.space_group_name_H-M   'P 1'
#
loop_
_entity.id
_entity.type
_entity.pdbx_description
1 polymer ?
#
loop_
_entity_poly.entity_id
_entity_poly.type
_entity_poly.pdbx_seq_one_letter_code
_entity_poly.pdbx_strand_id
1 'polypeptide(L)'
;MMIKKNNKRSYLSFLLILALLAAFIPVSDVSASEEPIPELISEGKPASASYSIDPINHGPEKINDGNLFTYWDGVRGNNGIGWVQIDLLSSYTVTKINVVNYFGDTRYYKYFITVSTDGDNWTEVARKDDDSLSTQSGVDFDIGNIITRYVRVNMIHNSVDLYSVHVNEVRVYGYKADKDAVEEDLAMLEIGYAEGDSDKCVTGNVNLPAKGIFGSDITWTSSHPQVISPTGVVNRQKIEDVVVKLTATIRKGSEERTKEFTLTVKGIIPISQGKPITASYTEPGSNPGYANDGNKDTYWGGILGSETGTAWLQVDLEGLYKITEVNVRNFVDGTRYYNYYVSASADGETWTEIGANNGTEPAKDEGDTFYTDIIARYVRVTITKNSVDPYSVHVSEFRVYGTESDEMCVSLDTEALEIIYANRDSSERVTSRLVLPNKGKYGSDITWQSDHEDIISNDGRLNTSSIQSDTADVILTATISKGEAVAAKNFKVTVVKPISQGKDATASFAMPGHDASYAVDGDPATYWDGIRSDDGTAWLQVDLGDVFKIDQINIINYYDGIRYYKYYIKTSVDGKDWIPAGVKNNSSISTDSGDSYVLNTVGRYIRVYTTECSASTYSVHVCELKVFGERYEMPVTSTISINSFTLDKNAYYRGDVIKGTYAIKNNSDSEVTIKNVILRKYGLTDRMIYSEKTVASDVTIGGGQEYIGDNVTLWEVPGDCENGAYGFWLNIELGNGEIYDWYCDFARVIDESTLLTYNVNAFDYNGLTVYALDGGMSAEATVEKSLENLDSAVSHSWYVQPNGGPNFVYSSKSFLEDSINKTVELYNMYLGENAPFDTVILATGNCGINYLSRVVKAPVLPVQFLITVDTYRELRDIIDRATEAGIDCYSTLGHDLSMKKGVAWVKLLDLPQAYKDFLIQHNVKNVVIAATSNSVGGESLAKKVIEEGTGLEGTNPGDIYIMYPNGYTDQGRALDIAELSKCLKDYKEINLESEYRDFSDWESGMIQAQVERMADSAVNTIGSGAMVLQIAADGAQALYNYGSYAVCKFYQKNLGYLNENPIKGIVMNPYLIGHPAYETVKGFVPALFWQGHFNGEQIVEQIVEKQIGQAIQKYFPDTELKELKYWINYTNNFGGAVQANEVKQALINKGISDENIIENELTQNEIWDPGDGMDAPVEKIAKDIVENLSVQFMREWYTNMSPLDIQDLIDIVADIAESGKVVTYRIFTES
;
A
#
# COMPACT_ATOMS: atom_id res chain seq x y z
N MET A 1 -10.15 -54.88 -16.81
CA MET A 1 -10.63 -55.79 -15.74
C MET A 1 -12.13 -55.59 -15.56
N MET A 2 -12.84 -56.40 -14.77
CA MET A 2 -14.31 -56.52 -14.79
C MET A 2 -15.11 -55.35 -14.14
N ILE A 3 -16.36 -55.12 -14.60
CA ILE A 3 -17.59 -54.74 -13.82
C ILE A 3 -17.63 -53.30 -13.23
N LYS A 4 -18.73 -52.52 -13.07
CA LYS A 4 -20.18 -52.38 -13.47
C LYS A 4 -20.64 -50.93 -13.04
N LYS A 5 -21.79 -50.29 -13.36
CA LYS A 5 -23.01 -50.57 -14.18
C LYS A 5 -23.73 -49.25 -14.60
N ASN A 6 -24.34 -49.24 -15.80
CA ASN A 6 -25.64 -48.67 -16.22
C ASN A 6 -26.22 -47.27 -15.82
N ASN A 7 -26.85 -46.66 -16.85
CA ASN A 7 -28.05 -45.77 -16.87
C ASN A 7 -27.85 -44.26 -16.54
N LYS A 8 -28.54 -43.31 -17.20
CA LYS A 8 -29.58 -43.38 -18.26
C LYS A 8 -29.65 -42.07 -19.09
N ARG A 9 -29.92 -42.18 -20.40
CA ARG A 9 -30.46 -41.18 -21.37
C ARG A 9 -29.86 -39.76 -21.41
N SER A 10 -29.34 -39.39 -22.59
CA SER A 10 -29.46 -38.04 -23.17
C SER A 10 -30.18 -38.13 -24.52
N TYR A 11 -30.83 -37.04 -24.94
CA TYR A 11 -31.40 -36.80 -26.27
C TYR A 11 -31.66 -35.29 -26.41
N LEU A 12 -30.98 -34.61 -27.33
CA LEU A 12 -31.53 -33.55 -28.19
C LEU A 12 -30.49 -33.13 -29.24
N SER A 13 -30.91 -32.22 -30.14
CA SER A 13 -30.07 -31.47 -31.09
C SER A 13 -29.37 -32.28 -32.19
N PHE A 14 -30.03 -32.42 -33.35
CA PHE A 14 -29.46 -32.01 -34.65
C PHE A 14 -30.50 -32.06 -35.78
N LEU A 15 -30.91 -30.90 -36.29
CA LEU A 15 -31.22 -30.62 -37.72
C LEU A 15 -31.72 -29.17 -37.87
N LEU A 16 -31.26 -28.47 -38.90
CA LEU A 16 -31.66 -27.11 -39.26
C LEU A 16 -31.55 -26.95 -40.79
N ILE A 17 -32.23 -25.93 -41.34
CA ILE A 17 -32.14 -25.43 -42.72
C ILE A 17 -32.68 -26.36 -43.82
N LEU A 18 -33.92 -26.14 -44.25
CA LEU A 18 -34.20 -25.61 -45.61
C LEU A 18 -35.67 -25.19 -45.79
N ALA A 19 -35.95 -23.88 -45.92
CA ALA A 19 -37.13 -23.31 -46.61
C ALA A 19 -37.15 -21.77 -46.51
N LEU A 20 -36.92 -21.05 -47.61
CA LEU A 20 -37.23 -19.61 -47.70
C LEU A 20 -37.33 -19.15 -49.17
N LEU A 21 -38.46 -19.42 -49.83
CA LEU A 21 -38.84 -18.79 -51.12
C LEU A 21 -40.26 -19.19 -51.59
N ALA A 22 -41.19 -18.24 -51.59
CA ALA A 22 -42.25 -18.04 -52.61
C ALA A 22 -43.24 -16.98 -52.12
N ALA A 23 -43.63 -16.04 -53.01
CA ALA A 23 -44.69 -15.07 -52.75
C ALA A 23 -45.76 -15.13 -53.86
N PHE A 24 -47.02 -14.93 -53.47
CA PHE A 24 -48.17 -14.55 -54.30
C PHE A 24 -48.24 -15.01 -55.78
N ILE A 25 -48.97 -16.09 -56.05
CA ILE A 25 -49.90 -16.16 -57.19
C ILE A 25 -51.18 -16.90 -56.72
N PRO A 26 -52.39 -16.33 -56.91
CA PRO A 26 -53.65 -17.03 -56.68
C PRO A 26 -54.14 -17.75 -57.95
N VAL A 27 -54.46 -19.04 -57.86
CA VAL A 27 -55.18 -19.80 -58.90
C VAL A 27 -56.26 -20.69 -58.26
N SER A 28 -57.40 -20.77 -58.93
CA SER A 28 -58.64 -21.44 -58.53
C SER A 28 -58.59 -22.97 -58.50
N ASP A 29 -59.48 -23.55 -57.68
CA ASP A 29 -60.18 -24.84 -57.86
C ASP A 29 -59.49 -25.93 -58.68
N VAL A 30 -58.94 -26.93 -57.97
CA VAL A 30 -58.87 -28.31 -58.47
C VAL A 30 -59.49 -29.21 -57.41
N SER A 31 -60.79 -29.49 -57.55
CA SER A 31 -61.50 -30.46 -56.70
C SER A 31 -61.17 -31.90 -57.10
N ALA A 32 -59.94 -32.32 -56.85
CA ALA A 32 -59.59 -33.72 -56.81
C ALA A 32 -60.29 -34.35 -55.59
N SER A 33 -61.31 -35.18 -55.84
CA SER A 33 -61.90 -36.02 -54.80
C SER A 33 -60.97 -37.19 -54.50
N GLU A 34 -59.91 -36.92 -53.74
CA GLU A 34 -59.05 -37.97 -53.19
C GLU A 34 -59.86 -38.78 -52.17
N GLU A 35 -60.30 -39.98 -52.55
CA GLU A 35 -60.74 -40.96 -51.55
C GLU A 35 -59.53 -41.31 -50.67
N PRO A 36 -59.67 -41.30 -49.33
CA PRO A 36 -58.55 -41.51 -48.43
C PRO A 36 -57.93 -42.89 -48.64
N ILE A 37 -56.61 -42.93 -48.86
CA ILE A 37 -55.85 -44.17 -49.08
C ILE A 37 -56.05 -45.08 -47.84
N PRO A 38 -56.62 -46.29 -47.99
CA PRO A 38 -56.88 -47.16 -46.84
C PRO A 38 -55.60 -47.59 -46.13
N GLU A 39 -55.48 -47.25 -44.84
CA GLU A 39 -54.33 -47.57 -44.00
C GLU A 39 -54.36 -49.03 -43.54
N LEU A 40 -53.20 -49.62 -43.24
CA LEU A 40 -53.12 -50.93 -42.59
C LEU A 40 -53.47 -50.79 -41.10
N ILE A 41 -54.67 -51.20 -40.72
CA ILE A 41 -55.23 -50.97 -39.38
C ILE A 41 -55.22 -52.19 -38.46
N SER A 42 -54.84 -53.38 -38.94
CA SER A 42 -54.78 -54.59 -38.10
C SER A 42 -53.44 -54.82 -37.39
N GLU A 43 -52.34 -54.21 -37.84
CA GLU A 43 -50.99 -54.47 -37.31
C GLU A 43 -50.89 -54.14 -35.81
N GLY A 44 -50.32 -55.07 -35.02
CA GLY A 44 -50.13 -54.93 -33.57
C GLY A 44 -51.40 -54.87 -32.70
N LYS A 45 -52.60 -54.96 -33.30
CA LYS A 45 -53.89 -54.96 -32.59
C LYS A 45 -54.09 -56.26 -31.76
N PRO A 46 -54.93 -56.26 -30.71
CA PRO A 46 -55.22 -57.49 -29.96
C PRO A 46 -55.86 -58.59 -30.81
N ALA A 47 -55.23 -59.76 -30.85
CA ALA A 47 -55.73 -60.95 -31.54
C ALA A 47 -56.14 -62.06 -30.56
N SER A 48 -57.09 -62.92 -30.96
CA SER A 48 -57.52 -64.08 -30.18
C SER A 48 -58.01 -65.22 -31.09
N ALA A 49 -58.03 -66.46 -30.60
CA ALA A 49 -58.41 -67.64 -31.37
C ALA A 49 -59.32 -68.60 -30.60
N SER A 50 -59.99 -69.50 -31.33
CA SER A 50 -60.78 -70.60 -30.75
C SER A 50 -59.92 -71.59 -29.96
N TYR A 51 -58.71 -71.85 -30.43
CA TYR A 51 -57.69 -72.71 -29.81
C TYR A 51 -56.35 -72.52 -30.54
N SER A 52 -55.23 -72.69 -29.85
CA SER A 52 -53.89 -72.76 -30.46
C SER A 52 -53.13 -73.97 -29.92
N ILE A 53 -52.41 -74.70 -30.77
CA ILE A 53 -51.63 -75.89 -30.38
C ILE A 53 -50.41 -75.48 -29.54
N ASP A 54 -49.69 -74.47 -30.02
CA ASP A 54 -48.56 -73.84 -29.32
C ASP A 54 -48.86 -72.33 -29.14
N PRO A 55 -49.56 -71.94 -28.06
CA PRO A 55 -49.89 -70.53 -27.82
C PRO A 55 -48.70 -69.66 -27.40
N ILE A 56 -47.47 -70.19 -27.36
CA ILE A 56 -46.26 -69.43 -27.00
C ILE A 56 -45.47 -69.05 -28.25
N ASN A 57 -45.25 -70.00 -29.17
CA ASN A 57 -44.52 -69.73 -30.41
C ASN A 57 -45.45 -69.47 -31.60
N HIS A 58 -46.68 -70.00 -31.57
CA HIS A 58 -47.66 -69.97 -32.67
C HIS A 58 -49.05 -69.50 -32.18
N GLY A 59 -49.06 -68.48 -31.30
CA GLY A 59 -50.25 -67.86 -30.73
C GLY A 59 -51.06 -67.03 -31.74
N PRO A 60 -52.27 -66.57 -31.36
CA PRO A 60 -53.12 -65.77 -32.24
C PRO A 60 -52.48 -64.42 -32.61
N GLU A 61 -51.63 -63.84 -31.75
CA GLU A 61 -50.91 -62.58 -32.00
C GLU A 61 -49.92 -62.64 -33.17
N LYS A 62 -49.67 -63.83 -33.72
CA LYS A 62 -48.86 -64.00 -34.93
C LYS A 62 -49.59 -63.57 -36.21
N ILE A 63 -50.92 -63.47 -36.21
CA ILE A 63 -51.66 -63.13 -37.44
C ILE A 63 -51.62 -61.66 -37.82
N ASN A 64 -50.92 -60.81 -37.07
CA ASN A 64 -50.84 -59.38 -37.30
C ASN A 64 -49.59 -58.74 -36.67
N ASP A 65 -48.50 -59.52 -36.58
CA ASP A 65 -47.18 -59.04 -36.15
C ASP A 65 -46.32 -58.49 -37.30
N GLY A 66 -46.86 -58.45 -38.53
CA GLY A 66 -46.19 -57.97 -39.74
C GLY A 66 -45.20 -58.97 -40.35
N ASN A 67 -44.97 -60.11 -39.70
CA ASN A 67 -43.96 -61.08 -40.10
C ASN A 67 -44.60 -62.32 -40.74
N LEU A 68 -44.60 -62.35 -42.08
CA LEU A 68 -45.12 -63.45 -42.90
C LEU A 68 -44.52 -64.84 -42.62
N PHE A 69 -43.47 -64.95 -41.80
CA PHE A 69 -42.83 -66.23 -41.42
C PHE A 69 -43.21 -66.72 -40.03
N THR A 70 -43.87 -65.92 -39.20
CA THR A 70 -44.63 -66.39 -38.03
C THR A 70 -46.03 -66.83 -38.46
N TYR A 71 -46.71 -67.61 -37.61
CA TYR A 71 -48.08 -68.08 -37.87
C TYR A 71 -48.78 -68.52 -36.59
N TRP A 72 -50.10 -68.39 -36.59
CA TRP A 72 -50.98 -69.07 -35.65
C TRP A 72 -51.15 -70.55 -36.07
N ASP A 73 -50.97 -71.48 -35.14
CA ASP A 73 -51.27 -72.91 -35.31
C ASP A 73 -52.54 -73.27 -34.52
N GLY A 74 -53.66 -73.38 -35.25
CA GLY A 74 -54.99 -73.59 -34.71
C GLY A 74 -55.54 -74.99 -34.94
N VAL A 75 -56.59 -75.36 -34.20
CA VAL A 75 -57.31 -76.64 -34.38
C VAL A 75 -58.74 -76.39 -34.82
N ARG A 76 -59.23 -77.18 -35.79
CA ARG A 76 -60.65 -77.22 -36.15
C ARG A 76 -61.46 -77.97 -35.08
N GLY A 77 -62.44 -77.30 -34.48
CA GLY A 77 -63.31 -77.87 -33.45
C GLY A 77 -64.30 -78.92 -34.00
N ASN A 78 -65.14 -79.46 -33.11
CA ASN A 78 -66.13 -80.50 -33.46
C ASN A 78 -67.17 -80.08 -34.53
N ASN A 79 -67.29 -78.78 -34.80
CA ASN A 79 -68.10 -78.22 -35.90
C ASN A 79 -67.36 -78.16 -37.25
N GLY A 80 -66.10 -78.60 -37.32
CA GLY A 80 -65.25 -78.54 -38.51
C GLY A 80 -64.57 -77.19 -38.74
N ILE A 81 -64.60 -76.26 -37.78
CA ILE A 81 -64.08 -74.89 -37.93
C ILE A 81 -63.12 -74.56 -36.79
N GLY A 82 -61.97 -73.97 -37.12
CA GLY A 82 -61.12 -73.23 -36.17
C GLY A 82 -61.11 -71.76 -36.57
N TRP A 83 -61.09 -70.82 -35.63
CA TRP A 83 -61.09 -69.39 -35.97
C TRP A 83 -60.02 -68.60 -35.22
N VAL A 84 -59.59 -67.51 -35.84
CA VAL A 84 -58.72 -66.48 -35.26
C VAL A 84 -59.27 -65.10 -35.64
N GLN A 85 -59.17 -64.13 -34.76
CA GLN A 85 -59.73 -62.79 -34.94
C GLN A 85 -58.83 -61.68 -34.39
N ILE A 86 -59.10 -60.46 -34.85
CA ILE A 86 -58.46 -59.21 -34.44
C ILE A 86 -59.54 -58.24 -33.94
N ASP A 87 -59.27 -57.55 -32.83
CA ASP A 87 -60.04 -56.39 -32.35
C ASP A 87 -59.30 -55.10 -32.75
N LEU A 88 -59.90 -54.30 -33.63
CA LEU A 88 -59.34 -53.03 -34.11
C LEU A 88 -59.40 -51.90 -33.05
N LEU A 89 -60.03 -52.14 -31.90
CA LEU A 89 -60.25 -51.24 -30.74
C LEU A 89 -61.24 -50.09 -30.96
N SER A 90 -61.38 -49.59 -32.19
CA SER A 90 -62.39 -48.58 -32.60
C SER A 90 -63.21 -49.09 -33.79
N SER A 91 -64.23 -48.35 -34.19
CA SER A 91 -64.97 -48.59 -35.43
C SER A 91 -64.17 -48.04 -36.63
N TYR A 92 -63.88 -48.89 -37.61
CA TYR A 92 -63.24 -48.50 -38.85
C TYR A 92 -64.14 -48.85 -40.04
N THR A 93 -64.18 -47.98 -41.04
CA THR A 93 -64.65 -48.33 -42.37
C THR A 93 -63.54 -49.15 -43.03
N VAL A 94 -63.65 -50.48 -42.92
CA VAL A 94 -62.77 -51.42 -43.61
C VAL A 94 -63.21 -51.48 -45.07
N THR A 95 -62.23 -51.49 -45.98
CA THR A 95 -62.47 -51.55 -47.43
C THR A 95 -61.93 -52.85 -48.04
N LYS A 96 -60.83 -53.37 -47.49
CA LYS A 96 -60.11 -54.54 -47.98
C LYS A 96 -59.53 -55.37 -46.84
N ILE A 97 -59.51 -56.70 -47.02
CA ILE A 97 -58.82 -57.64 -46.12
C ILE A 97 -57.94 -58.57 -46.97
N ASN A 98 -56.68 -58.73 -46.61
CA ASN A 98 -55.77 -59.72 -47.16
C ASN A 98 -55.51 -60.82 -46.10
N VAL A 99 -55.55 -62.09 -46.50
CA VAL A 99 -55.25 -63.24 -45.62
C VAL A 99 -54.13 -64.08 -46.20
N VAL A 100 -53.03 -64.19 -45.47
CA VAL A 100 -51.88 -65.07 -45.77
C VAL A 100 -51.96 -66.29 -44.86
N ASN A 101 -52.00 -67.48 -45.44
CA ASN A 101 -51.86 -68.75 -44.71
C ASN A 101 -50.47 -69.36 -44.95
N TYR A 102 -50.08 -70.34 -44.15
CA TYR A 102 -48.76 -70.98 -44.26
C TYR A 102 -48.48 -71.45 -45.68
N PHE A 103 -47.39 -70.96 -46.26
CA PHE A 103 -46.97 -71.15 -47.65
C PHE A 103 -45.58 -71.81 -47.72
N GLY A 104 -45.15 -72.17 -48.93
CA GLY A 104 -43.80 -72.73 -49.18
C GLY A 104 -43.76 -74.25 -49.39
N ASP A 105 -44.89 -74.94 -49.28
CA ASP A 105 -45.07 -76.34 -49.70
C ASP A 105 -46.32 -76.51 -50.57
N THR A 106 -46.85 -77.74 -50.69
CA THR A 106 -47.99 -78.07 -51.55
C THR A 106 -49.36 -77.82 -50.90
N ARG A 107 -49.46 -77.08 -49.80
CA ARG A 107 -50.73 -76.90 -49.08
C ARG A 107 -51.61 -75.76 -49.62
N TYR A 108 -52.90 -76.04 -49.72
CA TYR A 108 -53.99 -75.06 -49.79
C TYR A 108 -54.90 -75.12 -48.55
N TYR A 109 -55.67 -74.04 -48.35
CA TYR A 109 -56.67 -73.88 -47.29
C TYR A 109 -58.01 -73.42 -47.87
N LYS A 110 -59.08 -73.61 -47.08
CA LYS A 110 -60.40 -73.00 -47.31
C LYS A 110 -60.89 -72.34 -46.03
N TYR A 111 -61.50 -71.16 -46.17
CA TYR A 111 -61.91 -70.32 -45.05
C TYR A 111 -62.91 -69.24 -45.47
N PHE A 112 -63.59 -68.64 -44.51
CA PHE A 112 -64.44 -67.46 -44.71
C PHE A 112 -64.20 -66.42 -43.63
N ILE A 113 -64.30 -65.14 -44.00
CA ILE A 113 -64.03 -64.00 -43.14
C ILE A 113 -65.35 -63.41 -42.67
N THR A 114 -65.51 -63.27 -41.37
CA THR A 114 -66.65 -62.62 -40.72
C THR A 114 -66.21 -61.37 -39.98
N VAL A 115 -67.01 -60.32 -40.01
CA VAL A 115 -66.74 -59.05 -39.30
C VAL A 115 -67.89 -58.68 -38.36
N SER A 116 -67.63 -57.82 -37.38
CA SER A 116 -68.59 -57.42 -36.35
C SER A 116 -68.26 -56.03 -35.76
N THR A 117 -69.27 -55.24 -35.43
CA THR A 117 -69.10 -53.97 -34.69
C THR A 117 -69.11 -54.15 -33.17
N ASP A 118 -69.79 -55.17 -32.65
CA ASP A 118 -70.00 -55.40 -31.21
C ASP A 118 -69.18 -56.58 -30.64
N GLY A 119 -68.85 -57.57 -31.47
CA GLY A 119 -68.15 -58.80 -31.10
C GLY A 119 -69.07 -60.01 -30.93
N ASP A 120 -70.40 -59.79 -30.95
CA ASP A 120 -71.44 -60.80 -30.74
C ASP A 120 -72.18 -61.14 -32.05
N ASN A 121 -72.46 -60.14 -32.89
CA ASN A 121 -73.18 -60.27 -34.17
C ASN A 121 -72.19 -60.26 -35.34
N TRP A 122 -72.12 -61.36 -36.09
CA TRP A 122 -71.08 -61.59 -37.11
C TRP A 122 -71.66 -61.74 -38.52
N THR A 123 -71.14 -60.95 -39.46
CA THR A 123 -71.53 -60.96 -40.88
C THR A 123 -70.39 -61.51 -41.72
N GLU A 124 -70.64 -62.50 -42.58
CA GLU A 124 -69.65 -62.98 -43.57
C GLU A 124 -69.46 -61.95 -44.70
N VAL A 125 -68.21 -61.63 -45.03
CA VAL A 125 -67.85 -60.62 -46.04
C VAL A 125 -66.95 -61.15 -47.16
N ALA A 126 -66.26 -62.29 -46.94
CA ALA A 126 -65.30 -62.84 -47.89
C ALA A 126 -65.10 -64.36 -47.67
N ARG A 127 -64.67 -65.07 -48.72
CA ARG A 127 -64.64 -66.55 -48.73
C ARG A 127 -63.64 -67.08 -49.76
N LYS A 128 -62.83 -68.08 -49.37
CA LYS A 128 -61.97 -68.90 -50.25
C LYS A 128 -62.36 -70.37 -50.10
N ASP A 129 -63.00 -70.94 -51.12
CA ASP A 129 -63.45 -72.34 -51.15
C ASP A 129 -62.83 -73.17 -52.30
N ASP A 130 -61.89 -72.60 -53.04
CA ASP A 130 -61.10 -73.26 -54.08
C ASP A 130 -59.84 -73.98 -53.54
N ASP A 131 -59.23 -74.82 -54.38
CA ASP A 131 -58.04 -75.62 -54.05
C ASP A 131 -56.70 -74.94 -54.44
N SER A 132 -56.67 -73.61 -54.68
CA SER A 132 -55.42 -72.92 -55.01
C SER A 132 -54.46 -72.87 -53.80
N LEU A 133 -53.18 -73.15 -54.07
CA LEU A 133 -52.10 -73.23 -53.08
C LEU A 133 -51.91 -71.91 -52.31
N SER A 134 -51.50 -72.01 -51.05
CA SER A 134 -51.14 -70.81 -50.27
C SER A 134 -49.86 -70.17 -50.81
N THR A 135 -49.85 -68.85 -50.89
CA THR A 135 -48.69 -68.06 -51.35
C THR A 135 -48.34 -66.98 -50.35
N GLN A 136 -47.11 -66.47 -50.40
CA GLN A 136 -46.63 -65.38 -49.56
C GLN A 136 -47.43 -64.07 -49.74
N SER A 137 -48.13 -63.89 -50.86
CA SER A 137 -49.01 -62.75 -51.12
C SER A 137 -50.39 -62.88 -50.46
N GLY A 138 -50.75 -64.08 -49.97
CA GLY A 138 -52.09 -64.37 -49.45
C GLY A 138 -53.18 -64.31 -50.52
N VAL A 139 -54.40 -64.04 -50.08
CA VAL A 139 -55.57 -63.73 -50.93
C VAL A 139 -56.14 -62.39 -50.50
N ASP A 140 -56.31 -61.49 -51.47
CA ASP A 140 -56.99 -60.20 -51.32
C ASP A 140 -58.51 -60.34 -51.44
N PHE A 141 -59.23 -59.66 -50.56
CA PHE A 141 -60.68 -59.50 -50.61
C PHE A 141 -61.05 -58.03 -50.45
N ASP A 142 -61.50 -57.40 -51.52
CA ASP A 142 -62.13 -56.08 -51.46
C ASP A 142 -63.58 -56.27 -50.99
N ILE A 143 -63.89 -55.85 -49.76
CA ILE A 143 -65.18 -56.13 -49.10
C ILE A 143 -66.19 -54.97 -49.22
N GLY A 144 -65.77 -53.85 -49.84
CA GLY A 144 -66.53 -52.60 -49.86
C GLY A 144 -66.49 -51.88 -48.52
N ASN A 145 -67.06 -50.68 -48.43
CA ASN A 145 -66.95 -49.81 -47.25
C ASN A 145 -67.83 -50.32 -46.10
N ILE A 146 -67.31 -51.23 -45.29
CA ILE A 146 -68.02 -51.86 -44.15
C ILE A 146 -67.48 -51.32 -42.83
N ILE A 147 -68.34 -50.70 -42.04
CA ILE A 147 -68.00 -50.29 -40.68
C ILE A 147 -67.93 -51.53 -39.78
N THR A 148 -66.77 -51.77 -39.17
CA THR A 148 -66.54 -52.90 -38.26
C THR A 148 -65.46 -52.56 -37.21
N ARG A 149 -65.48 -53.28 -36.08
CA ARG A 149 -64.42 -53.26 -35.06
C ARG A 149 -63.65 -54.57 -35.00
N TYR A 150 -64.29 -55.71 -35.29
CA TYR A 150 -63.68 -57.03 -35.19
C TYR A 150 -63.63 -57.72 -36.56
N VAL A 151 -62.54 -58.43 -36.84
CA VAL A 151 -62.34 -59.21 -38.07
C VAL A 151 -61.89 -60.61 -37.69
N ARG A 152 -62.63 -61.64 -38.12
CA ARG A 152 -62.39 -63.06 -37.79
C ARG A 152 -62.25 -63.89 -39.07
N VAL A 153 -61.17 -64.66 -39.18
CA VAL A 153 -60.96 -65.67 -40.21
C VAL A 153 -61.38 -67.04 -39.66
N ASN A 154 -62.33 -67.69 -40.33
CA ASN A 154 -62.90 -68.97 -39.95
C ASN A 154 -62.36 -70.06 -40.89
N MET A 155 -61.36 -70.80 -40.42
CA MET A 155 -60.65 -71.83 -41.17
C MET A 155 -61.45 -73.14 -41.18
N ILE A 156 -61.86 -73.58 -42.37
CA ILE A 156 -62.71 -74.77 -42.56
C ILE A 156 -61.98 -75.96 -43.20
N HIS A 157 -60.82 -75.77 -43.83
CA HIS A 157 -60.03 -76.85 -44.42
C HIS A 157 -58.53 -76.53 -44.49
N ASN A 158 -57.71 -77.57 -44.30
CA ASN A 158 -56.29 -77.66 -44.63
C ASN A 158 -56.12 -78.98 -45.42
N SER A 159 -55.36 -78.92 -46.51
CA SER A 159 -55.13 -80.03 -47.44
C SER A 159 -54.07 -81.04 -46.99
N VAL A 160 -53.20 -80.67 -46.05
CA VAL A 160 -52.11 -81.53 -45.54
C VAL A 160 -52.47 -82.15 -44.19
N ASP A 161 -53.20 -81.43 -43.32
CA ASP A 161 -53.62 -81.91 -42.00
C ASP A 161 -55.13 -81.81 -41.82
N LEU A 162 -55.76 -82.88 -41.32
CA LEU A 162 -57.22 -82.94 -41.14
C LEU A 162 -57.72 -82.27 -39.84
N TYR A 163 -56.83 -81.75 -38.99
CA TYR A 163 -57.18 -81.13 -37.71
C TYR A 163 -56.52 -79.75 -37.51
N SER A 164 -55.23 -79.58 -37.85
CA SER A 164 -54.54 -78.29 -37.76
C SER A 164 -54.84 -77.35 -38.94
N VAL A 165 -54.90 -76.05 -38.67
CA VAL A 165 -55.11 -74.94 -39.61
C VAL A 165 -54.21 -73.77 -39.26
N HIS A 166 -53.63 -73.10 -40.26
CA HIS A 166 -52.62 -72.07 -40.04
C HIS A 166 -52.96 -70.74 -40.73
N VAL A 167 -52.68 -69.63 -40.06
CA VAL A 167 -52.77 -68.27 -40.60
C VAL A 167 -51.46 -67.55 -40.24
N ASN A 168 -50.78 -67.00 -41.25
CA ASN A 168 -49.54 -66.24 -41.07
C ASN A 168 -49.84 -64.76 -40.85
N GLU A 169 -50.81 -64.20 -41.57
CA GLU A 169 -51.13 -62.78 -41.47
C GLU A 169 -52.57 -62.48 -41.94
N VAL A 170 -53.22 -61.50 -41.32
CA VAL A 170 -54.51 -60.91 -41.70
C VAL A 170 -54.36 -59.39 -41.70
N ARG A 171 -54.19 -58.82 -42.89
CA ARG A 171 -54.01 -57.39 -43.11
C ARG A 171 -55.35 -56.75 -43.44
N VAL A 172 -55.88 -55.96 -42.51
CA VAL A 172 -57.15 -55.24 -42.63
C VAL A 172 -56.83 -53.80 -43.02
N TYR A 173 -57.44 -53.32 -44.09
CA TYR A 173 -57.24 -51.97 -44.61
C TYR A 173 -58.50 -51.13 -44.51
N GLY A 174 -58.37 -49.88 -44.07
CA GLY A 174 -59.52 -48.99 -43.88
C GLY A 174 -59.15 -47.63 -43.30
N TYR A 175 -60.16 -46.89 -42.86
CA TYR A 175 -60.02 -45.61 -42.18
C TYR A 175 -61.00 -45.49 -41.02
N LYS A 176 -60.69 -44.65 -40.02
CA LYS A 176 -61.51 -44.51 -38.80
C LYS A 176 -62.88 -43.92 -39.14
N ALA A 177 -63.94 -44.55 -38.64
CA ALA A 177 -65.32 -44.15 -38.93
C ALA A 177 -65.63 -42.74 -38.43
N ASP A 178 -66.45 -41.98 -39.16
CA ASP A 178 -66.59 -40.53 -38.98
C ASP A 178 -66.94 -40.11 -37.54
N LYS A 179 -67.82 -40.85 -36.87
CA LYS A 179 -68.20 -40.58 -35.48
C LYS A 179 -67.02 -40.75 -34.51
N ASP A 180 -66.35 -41.89 -34.57
CA ASP A 180 -65.21 -42.21 -33.69
C ASP A 180 -64.01 -41.28 -34.00
N ALA A 181 -63.88 -40.81 -35.24
CA ALA A 181 -62.91 -39.80 -35.64
C ALA A 181 -63.25 -38.41 -35.05
N VAL A 182 -64.50 -37.94 -35.16
CA VAL A 182 -64.93 -36.64 -34.58
C VAL A 182 -64.88 -36.64 -33.06
N GLU A 183 -65.22 -37.76 -32.40
CA GLU A 183 -65.17 -37.86 -30.94
C GLU A 183 -63.73 -37.86 -30.39
N GLU A 184 -62.78 -38.51 -31.06
CA GLU A 184 -61.36 -38.45 -30.67
C GLU A 184 -60.66 -37.15 -31.13
N ASP A 185 -60.98 -36.60 -32.30
CA ASP A 185 -60.49 -35.28 -32.73
C ASP A 185 -60.96 -34.19 -31.76
N LEU A 186 -62.22 -34.22 -31.30
CA LEU A 186 -62.71 -33.33 -30.25
C LEU A 186 -61.97 -33.54 -28.93
N ALA A 187 -61.68 -34.78 -28.54
CA ALA A 187 -60.93 -35.05 -27.31
C ALA A 187 -59.52 -34.44 -27.37
N MET A 188 -58.80 -34.67 -28.47
CA MET A 188 -57.40 -34.25 -28.69
C MET A 188 -57.23 -32.80 -29.13
N LEU A 189 -58.30 -32.07 -29.51
CA LEU A 189 -58.17 -30.69 -29.96
C LEU A 189 -57.67 -29.76 -28.85
N GLU A 190 -56.54 -29.11 -29.09
CA GLU A 190 -55.95 -28.07 -28.24
C GLU A 190 -55.65 -26.81 -29.08
N ILE A 191 -55.39 -25.69 -28.39
CA ILE A 191 -54.91 -24.45 -29.00
C ILE A 191 -53.41 -24.37 -28.78
N GLY A 192 -52.64 -24.08 -29.84
CA GLY A 192 -51.22 -23.78 -29.70
C GLY A 192 -51.01 -22.32 -29.27
N TYR A 193 -50.14 -22.10 -28.29
CA TYR A 193 -49.74 -20.77 -27.82
C TYR A 193 -48.34 -20.43 -28.32
N ALA A 194 -48.00 -19.12 -28.32
CA ALA A 194 -46.63 -18.67 -28.50
C ALA A 194 -45.75 -19.11 -27.30
N GLU A 195 -44.42 -19.04 -27.45
CA GLU A 195 -43.51 -19.35 -26.35
C GLU A 195 -43.70 -18.36 -25.19
N GLY A 196 -44.01 -18.88 -24.00
CA GLY A 196 -44.36 -18.09 -22.80
C GLY A 196 -45.85 -17.76 -22.62
N ASP A 197 -46.68 -17.92 -23.65
CA ASP A 197 -48.13 -17.67 -23.58
C ASP A 197 -48.92 -18.85 -22.99
N SER A 198 -50.16 -18.57 -22.54
CA SER A 198 -51.09 -19.55 -21.97
C SER A 198 -52.55 -19.07 -22.06
N ASP A 199 -53.50 -19.93 -21.68
CA ASP A 199 -54.94 -19.60 -21.61
C ASP A 199 -55.24 -18.32 -20.81
N LYS A 200 -54.44 -18.03 -19.78
CA LYS A 200 -54.59 -16.87 -18.88
C LYS A 200 -53.68 -15.69 -19.22
N CYS A 201 -52.81 -15.83 -20.23
CA CYS A 201 -51.85 -14.83 -20.64
C CYS A 201 -51.49 -15.03 -22.10
N VAL A 202 -52.24 -14.38 -23.00
CA VAL A 202 -51.98 -14.36 -24.44
C VAL A 202 -51.42 -13.00 -24.83
N THR A 203 -50.22 -12.99 -25.40
CA THR A 203 -49.48 -11.81 -25.85
C THR A 203 -49.06 -11.87 -27.32
N GLY A 204 -48.98 -13.08 -27.89
CA GLY A 204 -48.73 -13.35 -29.30
C GLY A 204 -49.93 -14.00 -30.01
N ASN A 205 -49.74 -14.37 -31.28
CA ASN A 205 -50.75 -15.10 -32.05
C ASN A 205 -50.94 -16.53 -31.52
N VAL A 206 -52.16 -17.06 -31.60
CA VAL A 206 -52.49 -18.45 -31.23
C VAL A 206 -52.69 -19.31 -32.47
N ASN A 207 -52.25 -20.57 -32.42
CA ASN A 207 -52.41 -21.53 -33.50
C ASN A 207 -53.74 -22.30 -33.34
N LEU A 208 -54.62 -22.18 -34.32
CA LEU A 208 -55.95 -22.80 -34.34
C LEU A 208 -56.00 -23.89 -35.43
N PRO A 209 -55.96 -25.19 -35.07
CA PRO A 209 -55.98 -26.27 -36.06
C PRO A 209 -57.22 -26.25 -36.95
N ALA A 210 -57.03 -26.35 -38.27
CA ALA A 210 -58.11 -26.47 -39.26
C ALA A 210 -58.50 -27.93 -39.57
N LYS A 211 -57.71 -28.90 -39.09
CA LYS A 211 -57.94 -30.34 -39.23
C LYS A 211 -57.66 -31.05 -37.91
N GLY A 212 -58.46 -32.06 -37.60
CA GLY A 212 -58.18 -33.05 -36.57
C GLY A 212 -57.19 -34.11 -37.07
N ILE A 213 -56.56 -34.84 -36.13
CA ILE A 213 -55.56 -35.88 -36.44
C ILE A 213 -56.18 -37.10 -37.16
N PHE A 214 -57.48 -37.35 -36.97
CA PHE A 214 -58.27 -38.36 -37.71
C PHE A 214 -59.05 -37.78 -38.90
N GLY A 215 -58.68 -36.56 -39.33
CA GLY A 215 -59.11 -35.95 -40.59
C GLY A 215 -60.39 -35.14 -40.55
N SER A 216 -61.02 -34.94 -39.39
CA SER A 216 -62.18 -34.05 -39.26
C SER A 216 -61.81 -32.62 -39.65
N ASP A 217 -62.69 -31.91 -40.36
CA ASP A 217 -62.59 -30.47 -40.57
C ASP A 217 -62.87 -29.72 -39.27
N ILE A 218 -62.08 -28.69 -38.98
CA ILE A 218 -62.23 -27.85 -37.79
C ILE A 218 -62.36 -26.40 -38.22
N THR A 219 -63.45 -25.76 -37.82
CA THR A 219 -63.72 -24.34 -38.06
C THR A 219 -63.88 -23.59 -36.75
N TRP A 220 -63.39 -22.36 -36.70
CA TRP A 220 -63.29 -21.57 -35.47
C TRP A 220 -64.15 -20.30 -35.53
N THR A 221 -64.70 -19.90 -34.40
CA THR A 221 -65.36 -18.60 -34.20
C THR A 221 -64.86 -17.95 -32.91
N SER A 222 -64.94 -16.62 -32.83
CA SER A 222 -64.41 -15.82 -31.72
C SER A 222 -65.49 -14.89 -31.18
N SER A 223 -65.57 -14.74 -29.85
CA SER A 223 -66.45 -13.74 -29.22
C SER A 223 -65.99 -12.30 -29.46
N HIS A 224 -64.69 -12.11 -29.73
CA HIS A 224 -64.07 -10.80 -29.95
C HIS A 224 -63.13 -10.90 -31.18
N PRO A 225 -63.68 -10.99 -32.40
CA PRO A 225 -62.90 -11.21 -33.64
C PRO A 225 -61.89 -10.10 -33.94
N GLN A 226 -62.05 -8.92 -33.33
CA GLN A 226 -61.12 -7.78 -33.40
C GLN A 226 -59.96 -7.86 -32.39
N VAL A 227 -59.96 -8.85 -31.49
CA VAL A 227 -58.94 -9.08 -30.44
C VAL A 227 -58.26 -10.44 -30.61
N ILE A 228 -59.01 -11.50 -30.94
CA ILE A 228 -58.47 -12.73 -31.56
C ILE A 228 -59.33 -13.08 -32.76
N SER A 229 -58.73 -13.12 -33.95
CA SER A 229 -59.44 -13.48 -35.18
C SER A 229 -59.86 -14.96 -35.20
N PRO A 230 -60.82 -15.37 -36.05
CA PRO A 230 -61.10 -16.78 -36.35
C PRO A 230 -59.91 -17.57 -36.94
N THR A 231 -58.80 -16.90 -37.27
CA THR A 231 -57.55 -17.49 -37.75
C THR A 231 -56.41 -17.41 -36.72
N GLY A 232 -56.71 -17.00 -35.48
CA GLY A 232 -55.75 -16.97 -34.38
C GLY A 232 -54.84 -15.74 -34.31
N VAL A 233 -55.06 -14.73 -35.16
CA VAL A 233 -54.31 -13.46 -35.12
C VAL A 233 -54.77 -12.65 -33.92
N VAL A 234 -53.85 -12.26 -33.04
CA VAL A 234 -54.12 -11.55 -31.79
C VAL A 234 -53.77 -10.07 -31.92
N ASN A 235 -54.71 -9.22 -31.51
CA ASN A 235 -54.60 -7.77 -31.52
C ASN A 235 -54.82 -7.23 -30.10
N ARG A 236 -53.72 -7.03 -29.37
CA ARG A 236 -53.74 -6.59 -27.97
C ARG A 236 -54.32 -5.18 -27.85
N GLN A 237 -55.23 -5.00 -26.90
CA GLN A 237 -55.72 -3.67 -26.54
C GLN A 237 -54.74 -2.97 -25.59
N LYS A 238 -54.86 -1.65 -25.40
CA LYS A 238 -54.02 -0.91 -24.44
C LYS A 238 -54.62 -1.00 -23.04
N ILE A 239 -53.76 -1.05 -22.02
CA ILE A 239 -54.08 -0.97 -20.59
C ILE A 239 -54.86 -2.16 -20.02
N GLU A 240 -55.95 -2.62 -20.66
CA GLU A 240 -56.85 -3.66 -20.12
C GLU A 240 -56.66 -5.07 -20.72
N ASP A 241 -56.90 -6.09 -19.89
CA ASP A 241 -56.96 -7.50 -20.28
C ASP A 241 -58.33 -7.83 -20.88
N VAL A 242 -58.36 -8.50 -22.04
CA VAL A 242 -59.60 -8.89 -22.72
C VAL A 242 -59.76 -10.41 -22.70
N VAL A 243 -60.82 -10.89 -22.05
CA VAL A 243 -61.23 -12.29 -22.10
C VAL A 243 -61.95 -12.58 -23.41
N VAL A 244 -61.51 -13.59 -24.15
CA VAL A 244 -62.03 -13.99 -25.45
C VAL A 244 -62.40 -15.47 -25.43
N LYS A 245 -63.60 -15.81 -25.88
CA LYS A 245 -64.01 -17.20 -26.10
C LYS A 245 -63.78 -17.59 -27.55
N LEU A 246 -63.16 -18.74 -27.77
CA LEU A 246 -62.99 -19.36 -29.07
C LEU A 246 -63.79 -20.67 -29.11
N THR A 247 -64.65 -20.82 -30.11
CA THR A 247 -65.47 -22.03 -30.28
C THR A 247 -65.05 -22.74 -31.55
N ALA A 248 -64.52 -23.95 -31.39
CA ALA A 248 -64.24 -24.88 -32.47
C ALA A 248 -65.50 -25.70 -32.81
N THR A 249 -65.75 -25.91 -34.10
CA THR A 249 -66.72 -26.86 -34.64
C THR A 249 -65.95 -27.92 -35.43
N ILE A 250 -65.97 -29.15 -34.93
CA ILE A 250 -65.26 -30.32 -35.44
C ILE A 250 -66.27 -31.18 -36.20
N ARG A 251 -65.99 -31.52 -37.46
CA ARG A 251 -66.93 -32.21 -38.34
C ARG A 251 -66.26 -33.23 -39.26
N LYS A 252 -66.89 -34.39 -39.45
CA LYS A 252 -66.52 -35.34 -40.50
C LYS A 252 -67.78 -35.98 -41.07
N GLY A 253 -67.96 -35.89 -42.39
CA GLY A 253 -69.19 -36.32 -43.05
C GLY A 253 -70.45 -35.63 -42.49
N SER A 254 -71.31 -36.43 -41.86
CA SER A 254 -72.53 -35.99 -41.17
C SER A 254 -72.39 -35.83 -39.65
N GLU A 255 -71.26 -36.24 -39.06
CA GLU A 255 -71.00 -36.14 -37.63
C GLU A 255 -70.35 -34.80 -37.30
N GLU A 256 -70.88 -34.09 -36.30
CA GLU A 256 -70.49 -32.73 -35.94
C GLU A 256 -70.56 -32.51 -34.42
N ARG A 257 -69.54 -31.87 -33.85
CA ARG A 257 -69.46 -31.53 -32.41
C ARG A 257 -68.76 -30.18 -32.23
N THR A 258 -68.91 -29.56 -31.05
CA THR A 258 -68.26 -28.29 -30.71
C THR A 258 -67.45 -28.36 -29.42
N LYS A 259 -66.42 -27.50 -29.29
CA LYS A 259 -65.57 -27.36 -28.11
C LYS A 259 -65.26 -25.87 -27.88
N GLU A 260 -65.54 -25.37 -26.68
CA GLU A 260 -65.21 -23.99 -26.27
C GLU A 260 -63.86 -23.93 -25.55
N PHE A 261 -63.12 -22.85 -25.80
CA PHE A 261 -61.90 -22.45 -25.09
C PHE A 261 -62.05 -21.00 -24.63
N THR A 262 -61.46 -20.64 -23.48
CA THR A 262 -61.48 -19.26 -22.94
C THR A 262 -60.04 -18.79 -22.76
N LEU A 263 -59.69 -17.69 -23.43
CA LEU A 263 -58.36 -17.09 -23.47
C LEU A 263 -58.40 -15.69 -22.85
N THR A 264 -57.29 -15.23 -22.27
CA THR A 264 -57.14 -13.86 -21.76
C THR A 264 -55.99 -13.15 -22.47
N VAL A 265 -56.32 -12.23 -23.39
CA VAL A 265 -55.35 -11.40 -24.11
C VAL A 265 -54.91 -10.25 -23.22
N LYS A 266 -53.60 -10.07 -23.06
CA LYS A 266 -53.03 -9.08 -22.14
C LYS A 266 -52.98 -7.66 -22.71
N GLY A 267 -53.32 -6.69 -21.88
CA GLY A 267 -53.19 -5.27 -22.20
C GLY A 267 -51.75 -4.87 -22.55
N ILE A 268 -51.58 -3.84 -23.38
CA ILE A 268 -50.28 -3.19 -23.61
C ILE A 268 -50.03 -2.18 -22.49
N ILE A 269 -48.93 -2.37 -21.76
CA ILE A 269 -48.46 -1.51 -20.67
C ILE A 269 -47.53 -0.42 -21.27
N PRO A 270 -47.70 0.87 -20.93
CA PRO A 270 -46.77 1.91 -21.35
C PRO A 270 -45.41 1.79 -20.65
N ILE A 271 -44.32 2.05 -21.39
CA ILE A 271 -42.94 2.01 -20.88
C ILE A 271 -42.64 3.07 -19.81
N SER A 272 -43.51 4.07 -19.65
CA SER A 272 -43.45 5.02 -18.52
C SER A 272 -44.10 4.50 -17.23
N GLN A 273 -44.84 3.40 -17.21
CA GLN A 273 -45.60 3.00 -16.02
C GLN A 273 -44.65 2.57 -14.87
N GLY A 274 -44.85 3.15 -13.68
CA GLY A 274 -44.02 2.92 -12.50
C GLY A 274 -42.59 3.47 -12.54
N LYS A 275 -42.20 4.15 -13.64
CA LYS A 275 -40.87 4.77 -13.81
C LYS A 275 -40.68 6.03 -12.95
N PRO A 276 -39.43 6.46 -12.69
CA PRO A 276 -39.17 7.72 -11.98
C PRO A 276 -39.80 8.94 -12.69
N ILE A 277 -40.62 9.70 -11.95
CA ILE A 277 -41.16 11.00 -12.39
C ILE A 277 -40.51 12.12 -11.55
N THR A 278 -40.09 13.20 -12.20
CA THR A 278 -39.78 14.49 -11.57
C THR A 278 -40.76 15.57 -12.04
N ALA A 279 -40.91 16.66 -11.28
CA ALA A 279 -41.84 17.74 -11.61
C ALA A 279 -41.33 19.11 -11.12
N SER A 280 -41.81 20.20 -11.75
CA SER A 280 -41.44 21.58 -11.38
C SER A 280 -41.92 21.99 -10.00
N TYR A 281 -43.06 21.43 -9.56
CA TYR A 281 -43.66 21.60 -8.25
C TYR A 281 -44.56 20.38 -7.97
N THR A 282 -44.98 20.19 -6.72
CA THR A 282 -45.93 19.15 -6.31
C THR A 282 -46.79 19.68 -5.17
N GLU A 283 -48.11 19.64 -5.33
CA GLU A 283 -49.05 20.03 -4.28
C GLU A 283 -49.11 18.96 -3.17
N PRO A 284 -49.43 19.33 -1.91
CA PRO A 284 -49.50 18.37 -0.80
C PRO A 284 -50.53 17.25 -1.03
N GLY A 285 -50.05 16.06 -1.36
CA GLY A 285 -50.86 14.84 -1.51
C GLY A 285 -51.04 14.34 -2.96
N SER A 286 -50.52 15.02 -3.97
CA SER A 286 -50.66 14.65 -5.40
C SER A 286 -49.29 14.35 -6.04
N ASN A 287 -48.68 13.25 -5.60
CA ASN A 287 -47.33 12.81 -5.96
C ASN A 287 -47.13 12.70 -7.49
N PRO A 288 -45.97 13.13 -8.07
CA PRO A 288 -45.70 12.97 -9.50
C PRO A 288 -45.82 11.54 -10.03
N GLY A 289 -45.50 10.53 -9.22
CA GLY A 289 -45.68 9.11 -9.56
C GLY A 289 -47.14 8.66 -9.71
N TYR A 290 -48.11 9.48 -9.29
CA TYR A 290 -49.52 9.26 -9.60
C TYR A 290 -49.87 9.60 -11.06
N ALA A 291 -48.97 10.26 -11.80
CA ALA A 291 -49.14 10.45 -13.24
C ALA A 291 -48.70 9.22 -14.05
N ASN A 292 -48.22 8.14 -13.43
CA ASN A 292 -47.81 6.92 -14.14
C ASN A 292 -47.97 5.63 -13.32
N ASP A 293 -48.89 5.60 -12.35
CA ASP A 293 -49.20 4.39 -11.58
C ASP A 293 -50.14 3.42 -12.32
N GLY A 294 -50.85 3.89 -13.36
CA GLY A 294 -51.88 3.14 -14.09
C GLY A 294 -53.29 3.30 -13.51
N ASN A 295 -53.47 4.15 -12.49
CA ASN A 295 -54.73 4.39 -11.81
C ASN A 295 -55.31 5.76 -12.19
N LYS A 296 -56.29 5.75 -13.10
CA LYS A 296 -56.91 6.98 -13.64
C LYS A 296 -57.69 7.83 -12.61
N ASP A 297 -57.84 7.35 -11.37
CA ASP A 297 -58.50 8.06 -10.27
C ASP A 297 -57.51 8.81 -9.36
N THR A 298 -56.19 8.58 -9.50
CA THR A 298 -55.12 9.39 -8.90
C THR A 298 -54.58 10.44 -9.89
N TYR A 299 -53.80 11.41 -9.41
CA TYR A 299 -53.16 12.44 -10.24
C TYR A 299 -51.99 13.15 -9.56
N TRP A 300 -51.04 13.62 -10.37
CA TRP A 300 -50.10 14.68 -10.01
C TRP A 300 -50.79 16.05 -10.06
N GLY A 301 -50.53 16.89 -9.06
CA GLY A 301 -50.96 18.29 -9.02
C GLY A 301 -49.74 19.22 -8.92
N GLY A 302 -49.68 20.22 -9.79
CA GLY A 302 -48.58 21.16 -9.90
C GLY A 302 -49.05 22.62 -9.96
N ILE A 303 -48.18 23.54 -9.57
CA ILE A 303 -48.46 24.99 -9.60
C ILE A 303 -47.64 25.64 -10.72
N LEU A 304 -48.31 26.46 -11.55
CA LEU A 304 -47.68 27.28 -12.59
C LEU A 304 -46.71 28.29 -11.96
N GLY A 305 -45.44 28.25 -12.36
CA GLY A 305 -44.40 29.13 -11.82
C GLY A 305 -44.69 30.61 -12.10
N SER A 306 -44.55 31.46 -11.08
CA SER A 306 -44.89 32.89 -11.14
C SER A 306 -44.08 33.70 -12.16
N GLU A 307 -42.89 33.21 -12.53
CA GLU A 307 -42.01 33.82 -13.53
C GLU A 307 -42.09 33.13 -14.91
N THR A 308 -42.38 31.83 -14.93
CA THR A 308 -42.36 31.00 -16.15
C THR A 308 -43.73 30.85 -16.81
N GLY A 309 -44.82 31.10 -16.08
CA GLY A 309 -46.20 30.82 -16.53
C GLY A 309 -46.49 29.35 -16.80
N THR A 310 -45.64 28.43 -16.33
CA THR A 310 -45.68 27.00 -16.68
C THR A 310 -45.38 26.10 -15.49
N ALA A 311 -45.90 24.87 -15.54
CA ALA A 311 -45.50 23.76 -14.69
C ALA A 311 -45.26 22.52 -15.56
N TRP A 312 -44.38 21.61 -15.13
CA TRP A 312 -44.06 20.42 -15.92
C TRP A 312 -43.90 19.18 -15.05
N LEU A 313 -44.12 18.01 -15.65
CA LEU A 313 -43.69 16.71 -15.14
C LEU A 313 -42.93 15.93 -16.21
N GLN A 314 -41.95 15.13 -15.81
CA GLN A 314 -40.99 14.46 -16.66
C GLN A 314 -40.78 13.02 -16.18
N VAL A 315 -40.88 12.05 -17.08
CA VAL A 315 -40.46 10.66 -16.83
C VAL A 315 -39.01 10.47 -17.27
N ASP A 316 -38.25 9.72 -16.47
CA ASP A 316 -37.03 9.05 -16.92
C ASP A 316 -37.40 7.59 -17.24
N LEU A 317 -37.22 7.17 -18.49
CA LEU A 317 -37.50 5.81 -18.94
C LEU A 317 -36.39 4.82 -18.52
N GLU A 318 -35.27 5.31 -17.97
CA GLU A 318 -34.09 4.57 -17.50
C GLU A 318 -33.28 3.88 -18.62
N GLY A 319 -33.64 4.12 -19.89
CA GLY A 319 -32.95 3.62 -21.09
C GLY A 319 -33.30 4.49 -22.30
N LEU A 320 -32.66 4.25 -23.46
CA LEU A 320 -33.01 4.93 -24.71
C LEU A 320 -34.05 4.13 -25.49
N TYR A 321 -35.25 4.70 -25.62
CA TYR A 321 -36.37 4.09 -26.33
C TYR A 321 -36.67 4.88 -27.59
N LYS A 322 -36.90 4.17 -28.71
CA LYS A 322 -37.61 4.74 -29.84
C LYS A 322 -39.07 4.91 -29.45
N ILE A 323 -39.46 6.14 -29.14
CA ILE A 323 -40.81 6.49 -28.73
C ILE A 323 -41.71 6.41 -29.95
N THR A 324 -42.84 5.70 -29.84
CA THR A 324 -43.86 5.62 -30.89
C THR A 324 -45.08 6.48 -30.56
N GLU A 325 -45.37 6.66 -29.28
CA GLU A 325 -46.58 7.35 -28.81
C GLU A 325 -46.38 7.95 -27.41
N VAL A 326 -46.94 9.13 -27.19
CA VAL A 326 -47.13 9.72 -25.86
C VAL A 326 -48.59 10.13 -25.70
N ASN A 327 -49.24 9.64 -24.65
CA ASN A 327 -50.63 9.95 -24.30
C ASN A 327 -50.68 10.68 -22.95
N VAL A 328 -51.40 11.80 -22.90
CA VAL A 328 -51.55 12.66 -21.72
C VAL A 328 -53.02 12.74 -21.33
N ARG A 329 -53.39 12.18 -20.18
CA ARG A 329 -54.71 12.33 -19.57
C ARG A 329 -54.61 13.34 -18.42
N ASN A 330 -55.05 14.56 -18.66
CA ASN A 330 -55.27 15.55 -17.61
C ASN A 330 -56.49 15.16 -16.74
N PHE A 331 -56.67 15.80 -15.57
CA PHE A 331 -57.81 15.50 -14.70
C PHE A 331 -59.17 15.79 -15.38
N VAL A 332 -60.11 14.85 -15.29
CA VAL A 332 -61.39 14.88 -16.03
C VAL A 332 -62.57 15.16 -15.09
N ASP A 333 -63.26 16.29 -15.29
CA ASP A 333 -64.54 16.60 -14.65
C ASP A 333 -65.68 16.93 -15.65
N GLY A 334 -65.40 16.80 -16.96
CA GLY A 334 -66.34 17.13 -18.04
C GLY A 334 -66.53 18.63 -18.30
N THR A 335 -65.82 19.52 -17.58
CA THR A 335 -65.94 20.98 -17.73
C THR A 335 -64.61 21.70 -18.00
N ARG A 336 -63.50 21.21 -17.44
CA ARG A 336 -62.18 21.86 -17.56
C ARG A 336 -61.40 21.45 -18.79
N TYR A 337 -60.64 22.38 -19.36
CA TYR A 337 -59.64 22.12 -20.40
C TYR A 337 -58.25 22.58 -19.96
N TYR A 338 -57.21 22.06 -20.62
CA TYR A 338 -55.81 22.35 -20.33
C TYR A 338 -55.07 22.73 -21.62
N ASN A 339 -54.10 23.65 -21.53
CA ASN A 339 -53.17 23.96 -22.62
C ASN A 339 -51.77 23.50 -22.21
N TYR A 340 -51.08 22.75 -23.07
CA TYR A 340 -49.79 22.13 -22.76
C TYR A 340 -49.04 21.66 -24.02
N TYR A 341 -47.75 21.40 -23.89
CA TYR A 341 -46.91 20.76 -24.91
C TYR A 341 -46.10 19.60 -24.33
N VAL A 342 -45.72 18.66 -25.19
CA VAL A 342 -44.92 17.47 -24.86
C VAL A 342 -43.57 17.57 -25.56
N SER A 343 -42.49 17.23 -24.87
CA SER A 343 -41.13 17.21 -25.40
C SER A 343 -40.38 15.94 -24.99
N ALA A 344 -39.39 15.54 -25.77
CA ALA A 344 -38.51 14.42 -25.46
C ALA A 344 -37.02 14.77 -25.64
N SER A 345 -36.17 14.00 -24.98
CA SER A 345 -34.73 14.23 -24.88
C SER A 345 -33.96 12.92 -24.62
N ALA A 346 -32.77 12.79 -25.19
CA ALA A 346 -31.86 11.65 -24.97
C ALA A 346 -30.88 11.89 -23.81
N ASP A 347 -30.53 13.14 -23.53
CA ASP A 347 -29.51 13.59 -22.58
C ASP A 347 -30.09 14.23 -21.30
N GLY A 348 -31.29 14.81 -21.38
CA GLY A 348 -31.94 15.61 -20.35
C GLY A 348 -31.78 17.13 -20.53
N GLU A 349 -30.92 17.55 -21.46
CA GLU A 349 -30.51 18.94 -21.71
C GLU A 349 -31.07 19.46 -23.05
N THR A 350 -30.98 18.65 -24.10
CA THR A 350 -31.46 18.94 -25.45
C THR A 350 -32.88 18.41 -25.64
N TRP A 351 -33.86 19.31 -25.81
CA TRP A 351 -35.28 18.95 -25.87
C TRP A 351 -35.91 19.23 -27.25
N THR A 352 -36.59 18.22 -27.80
CA THR A 352 -37.40 18.33 -29.04
C THR A 352 -38.89 18.27 -28.69
N GLU A 353 -39.71 19.18 -29.23
CA GLU A 353 -41.17 19.13 -29.06
C GLU A 353 -41.79 18.01 -29.91
N ILE A 354 -42.66 17.19 -29.30
CA ILE A 354 -43.41 16.11 -29.96
C ILE A 354 -44.79 16.61 -30.42
N GLY A 355 -45.39 17.56 -29.70
CA GLY A 355 -46.67 18.18 -30.05
C GLY A 355 -47.33 18.86 -28.87
N ALA A 356 -48.45 19.56 -29.14
CA ALA A 356 -49.13 20.38 -28.13
C ALA A 356 -50.66 20.34 -28.26
N ASN A 357 -51.36 20.41 -27.11
CA ASN A 357 -52.78 20.74 -27.06
C ASN A 357 -52.93 22.23 -26.73
N ASN A 358 -53.52 22.99 -27.65
CA ASN A 358 -53.83 24.41 -27.50
C ASN A 358 -55.34 24.71 -27.59
N GLY A 359 -56.20 23.70 -27.45
CA GLY A 359 -57.64 23.81 -27.58
C GLY A 359 -58.36 24.43 -26.37
N THR A 360 -59.69 24.42 -26.46
CA THR A 360 -60.63 24.79 -25.37
C THR A 360 -61.68 23.71 -25.09
N GLU A 361 -61.49 22.51 -25.65
CA GLU A 361 -62.36 21.35 -25.44
C GLU A 361 -62.07 20.70 -24.09
N PRO A 362 -63.07 20.29 -23.30
CA PRO A 362 -62.85 19.65 -22.01
C PRO A 362 -61.98 18.39 -22.09
N ALA A 363 -61.21 18.15 -21.03
CA ALA A 363 -60.37 16.96 -20.87
C ALA A 363 -61.22 15.67 -20.96
N LYS A 364 -60.65 14.65 -21.61
CA LYS A 364 -61.34 13.40 -21.98
C LYS A 364 -60.70 12.20 -21.27
N ASP A 365 -61.47 11.13 -21.07
CA ASP A 365 -61.00 9.95 -20.33
C ASP A 365 -59.89 9.18 -21.08
N GLU A 366 -59.90 9.28 -22.41
CA GLU A 366 -58.89 8.73 -23.33
C GLU A 366 -57.56 9.52 -23.30
N GLY A 367 -57.58 10.77 -22.82
CA GLY A 367 -56.46 11.73 -22.97
C GLY A 367 -56.29 12.25 -24.40
N ASP A 368 -55.26 13.06 -24.62
CA ASP A 368 -54.79 13.39 -25.97
C ASP A 368 -53.52 12.58 -26.29
N THR A 369 -53.34 12.20 -27.56
CA THR A 369 -52.27 11.30 -28.00
C THR A 369 -51.44 11.92 -29.11
N PHE A 370 -50.12 11.89 -28.95
CA PHE A 370 -49.13 12.40 -29.89
C PHE A 370 -48.27 11.22 -30.38
N TYR A 371 -48.09 11.10 -31.69
CA TYR A 371 -47.26 10.06 -32.31
C TYR A 371 -45.90 10.65 -32.71
N THR A 372 -44.85 9.85 -32.58
CA THR A 372 -43.48 10.25 -32.94
C THR A 372 -42.66 9.02 -33.31
N ASP A 373 -41.41 9.23 -33.72
CA ASP A 373 -40.40 8.19 -33.90
C ASP A 373 -39.03 8.58 -33.30
N ILE A 374 -39.01 9.65 -32.48
CA ILE A 374 -37.84 10.16 -31.76
C ILE A 374 -37.29 9.11 -30.78
N ILE A 375 -35.96 8.97 -30.73
CA ILE A 375 -35.28 8.20 -29.68
C ILE A 375 -35.02 9.11 -28.48
N ALA A 376 -35.45 8.67 -27.29
CA ALA A 376 -35.34 9.46 -26.06
C ALA A 376 -35.23 8.57 -24.81
N ARG A 377 -34.66 9.15 -23.75
CA ARG A 377 -34.69 8.62 -22.38
C ARG A 377 -35.66 9.40 -21.50
N TYR A 378 -35.77 10.70 -21.71
CA TYR A 378 -36.63 11.57 -20.92
C TYR A 378 -37.78 12.08 -21.79
N VAL A 379 -39.00 12.06 -21.24
CA VAL A 379 -40.19 12.64 -21.89
C VAL A 379 -40.89 13.53 -20.86
N ARG A 380 -41.24 14.75 -21.25
CA ARG A 380 -41.78 15.80 -20.38
C ARG A 380 -43.07 16.37 -20.97
N VAL A 381 -44.07 16.59 -20.13
CA VAL A 381 -45.23 17.43 -20.46
C VAL A 381 -45.16 18.73 -19.67
N THR A 382 -45.25 19.85 -20.38
CA THR A 382 -45.23 21.21 -19.83
C THR A 382 -46.61 21.85 -20.04
N ILE A 383 -47.32 22.11 -18.94
CA ILE A 383 -48.65 22.72 -18.93
C ILE A 383 -48.51 24.23 -18.75
N THR A 384 -49.26 24.97 -19.56
CA THR A 384 -49.28 26.44 -19.63
C THR A 384 -50.60 27.03 -19.09
N LYS A 385 -51.67 26.23 -18.98
CA LYS A 385 -52.98 26.67 -18.48
C LYS A 385 -53.89 25.52 -18.03
N ASN A 386 -54.71 25.80 -17.02
CA ASN A 386 -55.97 25.13 -16.69
C ASN A 386 -57.11 26.15 -16.85
N SER A 387 -58.29 25.74 -17.31
CA SER A 387 -59.43 26.64 -17.54
C SER A 387 -60.25 26.98 -16.30
N VAL A 388 -60.11 26.24 -15.20
CA VAL A 388 -60.87 26.41 -13.96
C VAL A 388 -60.06 27.14 -12.89
N ASP A 389 -58.79 26.74 -12.70
CA ASP A 389 -57.85 27.38 -11.78
C ASP A 389 -56.66 27.93 -12.60
N PRO A 390 -56.32 29.23 -12.51
CA PRO A 390 -55.24 29.83 -13.28
C PRO A 390 -53.84 29.60 -12.68
N TYR A 391 -53.73 28.87 -11.56
CA TYR A 391 -52.47 28.57 -10.87
C TYR A 391 -52.20 27.06 -10.75
N SER A 392 -53.22 26.22 -10.54
CA SER A 392 -53.07 24.77 -10.37
C SER A 392 -53.36 23.97 -11.64
N VAL A 393 -52.52 22.97 -11.95
CA VAL A 393 -52.63 22.06 -13.10
C VAL A 393 -52.52 20.60 -12.67
N HIS A 394 -53.12 19.66 -13.42
CA HIS A 394 -53.27 18.28 -12.96
C HIS A 394 -53.10 17.27 -14.11
N VAL A 395 -52.22 16.28 -13.94
CA VAL A 395 -52.09 15.12 -14.86
C VAL A 395 -52.40 13.85 -14.09
N SER A 396 -53.38 13.11 -14.59
CA SER A 396 -53.77 11.81 -14.03
C SER A 396 -52.95 10.66 -14.60
N GLU A 397 -52.68 10.63 -15.90
CA GLU A 397 -51.88 9.57 -16.52
C GLU A 397 -51.02 10.14 -17.66
N PHE A 398 -49.75 9.73 -17.72
CA PHE A 398 -48.72 10.16 -18.65
C PHE A 398 -48.02 8.93 -19.22
N ARG A 399 -48.53 8.47 -20.36
CA ARG A 399 -48.28 7.13 -20.91
C ARG A 399 -47.39 7.24 -22.13
N VAL A 400 -46.15 6.80 -22.01
CA VAL A 400 -45.20 6.71 -23.11
C VAL A 400 -45.19 5.27 -23.61
N TYR A 401 -45.23 5.06 -24.92
CA TYR A 401 -45.03 3.76 -25.57
C TYR A 401 -43.86 3.86 -26.56
N GLY A 402 -43.10 2.77 -26.68
CA GLY A 402 -41.91 2.69 -27.51
C GLY A 402 -41.19 1.36 -27.35
N THR A 403 -40.09 1.19 -28.06
CA THR A 403 -39.20 0.01 -27.98
C THR A 403 -37.79 0.46 -27.61
N GLU A 404 -37.09 -0.29 -26.76
CA GLU A 404 -35.70 0.01 -26.42
C GLU A 404 -34.82 -0.07 -27.68
N SER A 405 -33.78 0.77 -27.75
CA SER A 405 -32.89 0.88 -28.91
C SER A 405 -31.46 0.50 -28.52
N ASP A 406 -31.20 -0.81 -28.48
CA ASP A 406 -29.88 -1.36 -28.16
C ASP A 406 -28.80 -0.87 -29.15
N GLU A 407 -29.12 -0.81 -30.45
CA GLU A 407 -28.23 -0.26 -31.49
C GLU A 407 -27.78 1.18 -31.16
N MET A 408 -28.69 2.03 -30.67
CA MET A 408 -28.37 3.41 -30.31
C MET A 408 -27.59 3.50 -28.98
N CYS A 409 -27.91 2.63 -28.00
CA CYS A 409 -27.13 2.53 -26.77
C CYS A 409 -25.67 2.16 -27.09
N VAL A 410 -25.48 1.11 -27.89
CA VAL A 410 -24.17 0.64 -28.34
C VAL A 410 -23.45 1.69 -29.18
N SER A 411 -24.13 2.39 -30.09
CA SER A 411 -23.53 3.44 -30.91
C SER A 411 -23.03 4.62 -30.08
N LEU A 412 -23.85 5.14 -29.14
CA LEU A 412 -23.49 6.27 -28.29
C LEU A 412 -22.45 5.90 -27.23
N ASP A 413 -22.50 4.69 -26.69
CA ASP A 413 -21.45 4.16 -25.81
C ASP A 413 -20.14 3.96 -26.57
N THR A 414 -20.18 3.49 -27.82
CA THR A 414 -19.00 3.39 -28.69
C THR A 414 -18.42 4.77 -28.97
N GLU A 415 -19.23 5.77 -29.31
CA GLU A 415 -18.76 7.14 -29.54
C GLU A 415 -18.10 7.72 -28.28
N ALA A 416 -18.77 7.64 -27.13
CA ALA A 416 -18.33 8.23 -25.86
C ALA A 416 -17.24 7.45 -25.10
N LEU A 417 -16.89 6.23 -25.52
CA LEU A 417 -15.88 5.42 -24.83
C LEU A 417 -14.46 5.99 -25.01
N GLU A 418 -13.76 6.24 -23.91
CA GLU A 418 -12.36 6.66 -23.87
C GLU A 418 -11.58 5.83 -22.83
N ILE A 419 -10.25 5.72 -22.99
CA ILE A 419 -9.36 5.13 -21.98
C ILE A 419 -8.95 6.23 -21.01
N ILE A 420 -9.08 5.97 -19.71
CA ILE A 420 -8.59 6.86 -18.65
C ILE A 420 -7.13 6.49 -18.35
N TYR A 421 -6.22 7.41 -18.66
CA TYR A 421 -4.78 7.28 -18.40
C TYR A 421 -4.43 7.78 -16.99
N ALA A 422 -3.32 7.28 -16.44
CA ALA A 422 -2.73 7.79 -15.20
C ALA A 422 -2.11 9.18 -15.40
N ASN A 423 -1.73 9.86 -14.29
CA ASN A 423 -1.00 11.12 -14.38
C ASN A 423 0.33 10.94 -15.15
N ARG A 424 0.59 11.82 -16.13
CA ARG A 424 1.68 11.74 -17.13
C ARG A 424 1.57 10.60 -18.17
N ASP A 425 0.55 9.75 -18.13
CA ASP A 425 0.28 8.79 -19.20
C ASP A 425 -0.64 9.37 -20.28
N SER A 426 -0.54 8.83 -21.49
CA SER A 426 -1.38 9.14 -22.66
C SER A 426 -1.41 7.96 -23.63
N SER A 427 -2.16 8.07 -24.72
CA SER A 427 -2.10 7.10 -25.84
C SER A 427 -0.72 6.98 -26.48
N GLU A 428 0.18 7.94 -26.29
CA GLU A 428 1.55 7.95 -26.84
C GLU A 428 2.62 7.62 -25.77
N ARG A 429 2.23 7.51 -24.50
CA ARG A 429 3.10 7.23 -23.34
C ARG A 429 2.31 6.47 -22.28
N VAL A 430 2.28 5.14 -22.33
CA VAL A 430 1.74 4.29 -21.25
C VAL A 430 2.90 3.74 -20.41
N THR A 431 2.91 4.08 -19.11
CA THR A 431 3.90 3.63 -18.12
C THR A 431 3.28 2.81 -16.99
N SER A 432 1.97 2.96 -16.78
CA SER A 432 1.20 2.43 -15.65
C SER A 432 0.08 1.49 -16.11
N ARG A 433 -0.60 0.84 -15.16
CA ARG A 433 -1.82 0.07 -15.43
C ARG A 433 -2.90 0.96 -16.06
N LEU A 434 -3.58 0.47 -17.11
CA LEU A 434 -4.75 1.14 -17.70
C LEU A 434 -6.04 0.75 -16.97
N VAL A 435 -6.95 1.72 -16.80
CA VAL A 435 -8.28 1.50 -16.23
C VAL A 435 -9.28 1.33 -17.37
N LEU A 436 -9.65 0.08 -17.66
CA LEU A 436 -10.54 -0.28 -18.75
C LEU A 436 -11.99 -0.45 -18.23
N PRO A 437 -12.96 0.41 -18.64
CA PRO A 437 -14.33 0.32 -18.17
C PRO A 437 -15.08 -0.88 -18.77
N ASN A 438 -15.90 -1.55 -17.97
CA ASN A 438 -16.71 -2.70 -18.38
C ASN A 438 -18.19 -2.38 -18.68
N LYS A 439 -18.59 -1.11 -18.54
CA LYS A 439 -19.93 -0.59 -18.81
C LYS A 439 -19.88 0.76 -19.51
N GLY A 440 -20.79 0.95 -20.46
CA GLY A 440 -21.04 2.22 -21.12
C GLY A 440 -21.96 3.15 -20.31
N LYS A 441 -21.92 4.44 -20.66
CA LYS A 441 -22.75 5.52 -20.10
C LYS A 441 -24.26 5.30 -20.31
N TYR A 442 -24.64 4.64 -21.41
CA TYR A 442 -26.00 4.31 -21.81
C TYR A 442 -26.36 2.83 -21.53
N GLY A 443 -25.52 2.13 -20.77
CA GLY A 443 -25.80 0.82 -20.15
C GLY A 443 -25.27 -0.41 -20.89
N SER A 444 -24.62 -0.23 -22.05
CA SER A 444 -24.01 -1.34 -22.80
C SER A 444 -22.93 -2.05 -21.98
N ASP A 445 -22.77 -3.35 -22.16
CA ASP A 445 -21.62 -4.11 -21.66
C ASP A 445 -20.40 -3.87 -22.54
N ILE A 446 -19.22 -3.78 -21.91
CA ILE A 446 -17.94 -3.59 -22.60
C ILE A 446 -16.98 -4.69 -22.18
N THR A 447 -16.47 -5.44 -23.16
CA THR A 447 -15.34 -6.35 -23.00
C THR A 447 -14.14 -5.84 -23.78
N TRP A 448 -12.93 -6.19 -23.34
CA TRP A 448 -11.68 -5.71 -23.92
C TRP A 448 -10.83 -6.88 -24.40
N GLN A 449 -10.16 -6.69 -25.54
CA GLN A 449 -9.15 -7.60 -26.05
C GLN A 449 -7.91 -6.83 -26.51
N SER A 450 -6.73 -7.27 -26.09
CA SER A 450 -5.44 -6.78 -26.57
C SER A 450 -4.94 -7.62 -27.75
N ASP A 451 -4.26 -7.02 -28.72
CA ASP A 451 -3.47 -7.76 -29.72
C ASP A 451 -2.13 -8.27 -29.15
N HIS A 452 -1.69 -7.69 -28.03
CA HIS A 452 -0.51 -8.05 -27.26
C HIS A 452 -0.85 -8.26 -25.78
N GLU A 453 -1.55 -9.37 -25.48
CA GLU A 453 -1.89 -9.79 -24.10
C GLU A 453 -0.66 -10.05 -23.22
N ASP A 454 0.52 -10.25 -23.82
CA ASP A 454 1.81 -10.36 -23.14
C ASP A 454 2.38 -9.01 -22.66
N ILE A 455 1.90 -7.89 -23.23
CA ILE A 455 2.30 -6.53 -22.87
C ILE A 455 1.20 -5.84 -22.05
N ILE A 456 -0.02 -5.77 -22.58
CA ILE A 456 -1.20 -5.26 -21.88
C ILE A 456 -2.26 -6.36 -21.84
N SER A 457 -2.61 -6.84 -20.65
CA SER A 457 -3.67 -7.84 -20.47
C SER A 457 -5.05 -7.29 -20.84
N ASN A 458 -6.02 -8.18 -21.07
CA ASN A 458 -7.42 -7.81 -21.32
C ASN A 458 -8.11 -7.09 -20.14
N ASP A 459 -7.48 -7.00 -18.96
CA ASP A 459 -7.93 -6.15 -17.84
C ASP A 459 -7.04 -4.91 -17.59
N GLY A 460 -6.04 -4.66 -18.44
CA GLY A 460 -5.23 -3.44 -18.45
C GLY A 460 -3.91 -3.51 -17.65
N ARG A 461 -3.53 -4.66 -17.09
CA ARG A 461 -2.22 -4.84 -16.44
C ARG A 461 -1.08 -4.73 -17.45
N LEU A 462 0.05 -4.17 -17.01
CA LEU A 462 1.21 -3.89 -17.84
C LEU A 462 2.41 -4.77 -17.47
N ASN A 463 2.87 -5.60 -18.41
CA ASN A 463 4.15 -6.31 -18.37
C ASN A 463 5.04 -5.77 -19.50
N THR A 464 6.31 -5.52 -19.24
CA THR A 464 7.26 -4.98 -20.24
C THR A 464 8.43 -5.92 -20.53
N SER A 465 8.44 -7.13 -19.96
CA SER A 465 9.51 -8.14 -20.13
C SER A 465 9.73 -8.55 -21.60
N SER A 466 8.68 -8.62 -22.42
CA SER A 466 8.77 -8.98 -23.84
C SER A 466 9.24 -7.83 -24.75
N ILE A 467 9.20 -6.58 -24.29
CA ILE A 467 9.49 -5.40 -25.12
C ILE A 467 10.98 -5.31 -25.46
N GLN A 468 11.30 -5.36 -26.75
CA GLN A 468 12.68 -5.34 -27.25
C GLN A 468 13.21 -3.92 -27.51
N SER A 469 12.35 -3.00 -27.94
CA SER A 469 12.63 -1.59 -28.23
C SER A 469 12.35 -0.68 -27.02
N ASP A 470 12.61 0.63 -27.14
CA ASP A 470 12.28 1.60 -26.08
C ASP A 470 10.77 1.82 -25.90
N THR A 471 9.97 1.47 -26.92
CA THR A 471 8.50 1.45 -26.87
C THR A 471 7.92 0.24 -27.59
N ALA A 472 6.64 -0.04 -27.33
CA ALA A 472 5.82 -0.98 -28.10
C ALA A 472 4.42 -0.39 -28.36
N ASP A 473 3.90 -0.58 -29.57
CA ASP A 473 2.52 -0.24 -29.91
C ASP A 473 1.59 -1.43 -29.63
N VAL A 474 0.45 -1.17 -28.99
CA VAL A 474 -0.60 -2.15 -28.65
C VAL A 474 -1.96 -1.62 -29.11
N ILE A 475 -2.82 -2.49 -29.64
CA ILE A 475 -4.20 -2.17 -30.02
C ILE A 475 -5.17 -2.86 -29.07
N LEU A 476 -5.81 -2.05 -28.23
CA LEU A 476 -6.88 -2.48 -27.34
C LEU A 476 -8.23 -2.34 -28.07
N THR A 477 -8.86 -3.47 -28.37
CA THR A 477 -10.19 -3.55 -28.98
C THR A 477 -11.24 -3.66 -27.88
N ALA A 478 -12.00 -2.59 -27.66
CA ALA A 478 -13.24 -2.66 -26.89
C ALA A 478 -14.35 -3.24 -27.78
N THR A 479 -15.08 -4.24 -27.28
CA THR A 479 -16.34 -4.73 -27.85
C THR A 479 -17.48 -4.22 -26.98
N ILE A 480 -18.33 -3.37 -27.55
CA ILE A 480 -19.48 -2.75 -26.88
C ILE A 480 -20.73 -3.51 -27.33
N SER A 481 -21.55 -3.98 -26.39
CA SER A 481 -22.71 -4.82 -26.71
C SER A 481 -23.92 -4.57 -25.82
N LYS A 482 -25.11 -4.73 -26.39
CA LYS A 482 -26.40 -4.72 -25.66
C LYS A 482 -27.43 -5.49 -26.48
N GLY A 483 -28.14 -6.44 -25.87
CA GLY A 483 -29.05 -7.32 -26.61
C GLY A 483 -28.34 -8.06 -27.75
N GLU A 484 -28.85 -7.93 -28.97
CA GLU A 484 -28.19 -8.43 -30.20
C GLU A 484 -27.25 -7.39 -30.86
N ALA A 485 -27.27 -6.13 -30.42
CA ALA A 485 -26.43 -5.08 -30.98
C ALA A 485 -24.99 -5.17 -30.46
N VAL A 486 -24.01 -5.10 -31.37
CA VAL A 486 -22.58 -5.16 -31.08
C VAL A 486 -21.81 -4.18 -31.96
N ALA A 487 -20.86 -3.45 -31.38
CA ALA A 487 -19.88 -2.63 -32.08
C ALA A 487 -18.48 -2.84 -31.48
N ALA A 488 -17.44 -2.38 -32.17
CA ALA A 488 -16.07 -2.44 -31.70
C ALA A 488 -15.34 -1.11 -31.89
N LYS A 489 -14.48 -0.74 -30.95
CA LYS A 489 -13.64 0.47 -30.99
C LYS A 489 -12.20 0.11 -30.62
N ASN A 490 -11.28 0.49 -31.50
CA ASN A 490 -9.87 0.17 -31.35
C ASN A 490 -9.12 1.40 -30.81
N PHE A 491 -8.40 1.24 -29.72
CA PHE A 491 -7.53 2.23 -29.13
C PHE A 491 -6.09 1.79 -29.34
N LYS A 492 -5.33 2.54 -30.14
CA LYS A 492 -3.89 2.37 -30.22
C LYS A 492 -3.26 3.07 -29.01
N VAL A 493 -2.42 2.35 -28.27
CA VAL A 493 -1.61 2.90 -27.18
C VAL A 493 -0.14 2.53 -27.37
N THR A 494 0.77 3.44 -27.02
CA THR A 494 2.22 3.20 -27.07
C THR A 494 2.76 3.05 -25.65
N VAL A 495 3.16 1.82 -25.30
CA VAL A 495 3.83 1.48 -24.04
C VAL A 495 5.28 1.94 -24.09
N VAL A 496 5.78 2.52 -23.00
CA VAL A 496 7.18 2.89 -22.83
C VAL A 496 7.89 1.85 -21.96
N LYS A 497 9.07 1.43 -22.40
CA LYS A 497 9.95 0.55 -21.63
C LYS A 497 10.65 1.36 -20.51
N PRO A 498 10.64 0.92 -19.24
CA PRO A 498 11.38 1.60 -18.19
C PRO A 498 12.88 1.62 -18.48
N ILE A 499 13.55 2.76 -18.27
CA ILE A 499 15.01 2.87 -18.47
C ILE A 499 15.80 2.06 -17.42
N SER A 500 15.15 1.65 -16.33
CA SER A 500 15.69 0.69 -15.35
C SER A 500 15.61 -0.77 -15.80
N GLN A 501 14.81 -1.12 -16.82
CA GLN A 501 14.55 -2.52 -17.15
C GLN A 501 15.79 -3.22 -17.73
N GLY A 502 16.17 -4.36 -17.16
CA GLY A 502 17.37 -5.13 -17.53
C GLY A 502 18.69 -4.46 -17.13
N LYS A 503 18.67 -3.52 -16.18
CA LYS A 503 19.87 -2.84 -15.64
C LYS A 503 20.48 -3.60 -14.45
N ASP A 504 21.70 -3.21 -14.08
CA ASP A 504 22.41 -3.80 -12.95
C ASP A 504 21.75 -3.38 -11.63
N ALA A 505 21.01 -4.33 -11.03
CA ALA A 505 20.34 -4.18 -9.74
C ALA A 505 21.12 -4.89 -8.62
N THR A 506 21.18 -4.25 -7.46
CA THR A 506 21.85 -4.74 -6.24
C THR A 506 20.98 -4.46 -5.02
N ALA A 507 21.18 -5.17 -3.92
CA ALA A 507 20.38 -5.00 -2.71
C ALA A 507 21.18 -5.25 -1.43
N SER A 508 20.64 -4.78 -0.29
CA SER A 508 21.20 -5.05 1.05
C SER A 508 21.21 -6.53 1.40
N PHE A 509 20.24 -7.28 0.88
CA PHE A 509 20.09 -8.74 0.98
C PHE A 509 19.12 -9.19 -0.12
N ALA A 510 19.22 -10.45 -0.56
CA ALA A 510 18.20 -11.09 -1.39
C ALA A 510 18.02 -12.56 -0.97
N MET A 511 16.76 -13.03 -0.88
CA MET A 511 16.48 -14.45 -0.69
C MET A 511 16.84 -15.27 -1.94
N PRO A 512 17.31 -16.53 -1.81
CA PRO A 512 17.62 -17.38 -2.96
C PRO A 512 16.41 -17.58 -3.89
N GLY A 513 16.54 -17.17 -5.16
CA GLY A 513 15.44 -17.19 -6.14
C GLY A 513 14.56 -15.93 -6.14
N HIS A 514 14.93 -14.91 -5.37
CA HIS A 514 14.30 -13.58 -5.30
C HIS A 514 15.38 -12.48 -5.30
N ASP A 515 16.32 -12.62 -6.24
CA ASP A 515 17.43 -11.69 -6.51
C ASP A 515 16.97 -10.28 -6.91
N ALA A 516 17.84 -9.28 -6.69
CA ALA A 516 17.56 -7.86 -6.95
C ALA A 516 17.16 -7.56 -8.41
N SER A 517 17.59 -8.38 -9.37
CA SER A 517 17.27 -8.25 -10.79
C SER A 517 15.79 -8.49 -11.11
N TYR A 518 15.04 -9.20 -10.27
CA TYR A 518 13.60 -9.38 -10.48
C TYR A 518 12.82 -8.08 -10.30
N ALA A 519 13.35 -7.11 -9.53
CA ALA A 519 12.74 -5.79 -9.40
C ALA A 519 12.94 -4.87 -10.62
N VAL A 520 13.53 -5.38 -11.71
CA VAL A 520 13.80 -4.65 -12.96
C VAL A 520 13.72 -5.54 -14.22
N ASP A 521 13.05 -6.70 -14.17
CA ASP A 521 12.95 -7.57 -15.35
C ASP A 521 11.79 -7.19 -16.30
N GLY A 522 10.81 -6.41 -15.81
CA GLY A 522 9.61 -5.99 -16.51
C GLY A 522 8.38 -6.87 -16.28
N ASP A 523 8.48 -7.97 -15.52
CA ASP A 523 7.38 -8.87 -15.18
C ASP A 523 6.89 -8.65 -13.74
N PRO A 524 5.75 -7.96 -13.52
CA PRO A 524 5.22 -7.71 -12.18
C PRO A 524 4.75 -8.97 -11.42
N ALA A 525 4.90 -10.17 -11.99
CA ALA A 525 4.71 -11.44 -11.29
C ALA A 525 5.97 -11.95 -10.54
N THR A 526 7.17 -11.45 -10.86
CA THR A 526 8.40 -11.72 -10.08
C THR A 526 8.54 -10.70 -8.94
N TYR A 527 9.53 -10.88 -8.06
CA TYR A 527 9.93 -9.87 -7.07
C TYR A 527 11.28 -10.17 -6.43
N TRP A 528 11.97 -9.10 -6.04
CA TRP A 528 13.04 -9.12 -5.04
C TRP A 528 12.44 -9.30 -3.63
N ASP A 529 13.04 -10.16 -2.81
CA ASP A 529 12.71 -10.35 -1.37
C ASP A 529 13.95 -10.02 -0.53
N GLY A 530 13.90 -8.87 0.13
CA GLY A 530 14.98 -8.33 0.94
C GLY A 530 14.70 -8.43 2.44
N ILE A 531 15.73 -8.71 3.24
CA ILE A 531 15.63 -8.69 4.71
C ILE A 531 16.09 -7.34 5.25
N ARG A 532 15.27 -6.73 6.11
CA ARG A 532 15.60 -5.52 6.89
C ARG A 532 16.74 -5.79 7.85
N SER A 533 17.75 -4.93 7.83
CA SER A 533 18.89 -4.98 8.76
C SER A 533 18.57 -4.28 10.08
N ASP A 534 19.50 -4.35 11.04
CA ASP A 534 19.39 -3.73 12.37
C ASP A 534 19.10 -2.22 12.37
N ASP A 535 19.38 -1.51 11.27
CA ASP A 535 18.99 -0.09 11.08
C ASP A 535 17.48 0.12 10.82
N GLY A 536 16.72 -0.97 10.73
CA GLY A 536 15.29 -0.97 10.42
C GLY A 536 14.97 -0.86 8.93
N THR A 537 15.96 -0.96 8.03
CA THR A 537 15.79 -0.78 6.58
C THR A 537 16.31 -1.97 5.77
N ALA A 538 15.72 -2.17 4.60
CA ALA A 538 16.29 -2.96 3.50
C ALA A 538 16.33 -2.09 2.25
N TRP A 539 17.42 -2.13 1.48
CA TRP A 539 17.57 -1.31 0.28
C TRP A 539 17.73 -2.13 -0.99
N LEU A 540 17.15 -1.60 -2.06
CA LEU A 540 17.33 -2.00 -3.46
C LEU A 540 17.96 -0.82 -4.20
N GLN A 541 18.95 -1.06 -5.04
CA GLN A 541 19.61 -0.07 -5.89
C GLN A 541 19.66 -0.54 -7.34
N VAL A 542 19.46 0.38 -8.28
CA VAL A 542 19.66 0.15 -9.72
C VAL A 542 20.69 1.17 -10.23
N ASP A 543 21.67 0.70 -11.01
CA ASP A 543 22.53 1.55 -11.84
C ASP A 543 21.99 1.58 -13.28
N LEU A 544 21.51 2.74 -13.74
CA LEU A 544 21.03 2.93 -15.11
C LEU A 544 22.15 2.84 -16.17
N GLY A 545 23.42 2.80 -15.75
CA GLY A 545 24.62 2.71 -16.59
C GLY A 545 25.04 4.03 -17.26
N ASP A 546 24.20 5.05 -17.19
CA ASP A 546 24.44 6.41 -17.70
C ASP A 546 23.58 7.42 -16.90
N VAL A 547 23.76 8.71 -17.13
CA VAL A 547 22.98 9.77 -16.47
C VAL A 547 21.69 10.07 -17.24
N PHE A 548 20.58 10.22 -16.52
CA PHE A 548 19.26 10.51 -17.06
C PHE A 548 18.60 11.67 -16.29
N LYS A 549 17.79 12.45 -17.02
CA LYS A 549 16.82 13.40 -16.46
C LYS A 549 15.55 12.62 -16.18
N ILE A 550 15.34 12.28 -14.91
CA ILE A 550 14.28 11.38 -14.44
C ILE A 550 12.98 12.17 -14.33
N ASP A 551 11.97 11.76 -15.10
CA ASP A 551 10.65 12.39 -15.14
C ASP A 551 9.62 11.66 -14.26
N GLN A 552 9.84 10.37 -13.99
CA GLN A 552 8.93 9.53 -13.22
C GLN A 552 9.65 8.32 -12.62
N ILE A 553 9.26 7.94 -11.40
CA ILE A 553 9.56 6.63 -10.81
C ILE A 553 8.23 5.99 -10.39
N ASN A 554 7.98 4.75 -10.79
CA ASN A 554 6.87 3.93 -10.33
C ASN A 554 7.41 2.71 -9.58
N ILE A 555 6.87 2.43 -8.39
CA ILE A 555 7.28 1.28 -7.56
C ILE A 555 6.06 0.38 -7.36
N ILE A 556 6.17 -0.86 -7.83
CA ILE A 556 5.20 -1.93 -7.58
C ILE A 556 5.80 -2.84 -6.50
N ASN A 557 5.25 -2.82 -5.29
CA ASN A 557 5.56 -3.83 -4.27
C ASN A 557 4.68 -5.07 -4.44
N TYR A 558 5.03 -6.20 -3.81
CA TYR A 558 4.18 -7.39 -3.84
C TYR A 558 2.81 -7.11 -3.21
N TYR A 559 1.74 -7.30 -3.99
CA TYR A 559 0.36 -7.03 -3.63
C TYR A 559 -0.47 -8.32 -3.49
N ASP A 560 -1.32 -8.37 -2.47
CA ASP A 560 -2.28 -9.46 -2.20
C ASP A 560 -3.65 -8.96 -1.74
N GLY A 561 -3.91 -7.66 -1.91
CA GLY A 561 -5.14 -7.00 -1.45
C GLY A 561 -5.17 -6.66 0.04
N ILE A 562 -4.13 -7.00 0.82
CA ILE A 562 -4.03 -6.62 2.24
C ILE A 562 -2.72 -5.90 2.60
N ARG A 563 -1.60 -6.16 1.89
CA ARG A 563 -0.31 -5.53 2.20
C ARG A 563 -0.23 -4.05 1.80
N TYR A 564 0.16 -3.20 2.75
CA TYR A 564 0.87 -1.95 2.49
C TYR A 564 2.37 -2.04 2.86
N TYR A 565 3.15 -1.09 2.32
CA TYR A 565 4.56 -0.88 2.60
C TYR A 565 4.84 0.60 2.90
N LYS A 566 5.98 0.87 3.55
CA LYS A 566 6.58 2.20 3.66
C LYS A 566 8.04 2.19 3.22
N TYR A 567 8.45 3.21 2.48
CA TYR A 567 9.81 3.36 1.94
C TYR A 567 10.14 4.81 1.61
N TYR A 568 11.43 5.11 1.42
CA TYR A 568 11.91 6.37 0.84
C TYR A 568 12.86 6.11 -0.34
N ILE A 569 12.91 7.07 -1.26
CA ILE A 569 13.65 6.99 -2.53
C ILE A 569 14.75 8.06 -2.51
N LYS A 570 15.97 7.67 -2.91
CA LYS A 570 17.05 8.60 -3.23
C LYS A 570 17.58 8.38 -4.66
N THR A 571 18.06 9.45 -5.28
CA THR A 571 18.77 9.47 -6.56
C THR A 571 20.22 9.91 -6.36
N SER A 572 21.12 9.49 -7.24
CA SER A 572 22.52 9.94 -7.26
C SER A 572 23.09 9.91 -8.68
N VAL A 573 24.01 10.82 -9.00
CA VAL A 573 24.74 10.83 -10.28
C VAL A 573 26.03 9.99 -10.25
N ASP A 574 26.66 9.86 -9.08
CA ASP A 574 27.98 9.23 -8.93
C ASP A 574 27.98 7.97 -8.02
N GLY A 575 26.91 7.78 -7.23
CA GLY A 575 26.72 6.68 -6.29
C GLY A 575 27.11 7.02 -4.84
N LYS A 576 27.65 8.22 -4.58
CA LYS A 576 28.06 8.71 -3.26
C LYS A 576 27.16 9.83 -2.76
N ASP A 577 26.88 10.82 -3.59
CA ASP A 577 26.00 11.94 -3.22
C ASP A 577 24.55 11.61 -3.53
N TRP A 578 23.76 11.38 -2.48
CA TRP A 578 22.39 10.91 -2.56
C TRP A 578 21.36 12.00 -2.22
N ILE A 579 20.58 12.39 -3.22
CA ILE A 579 19.50 13.38 -3.16
C ILE A 579 18.18 12.67 -2.81
N PRO A 580 17.37 13.18 -1.86
CA PRO A 580 16.05 12.62 -1.59
C PRO A 580 15.07 12.95 -2.73
N ALA A 581 14.28 11.96 -3.17
CA ALA A 581 13.38 12.08 -4.32
C ALA A 581 11.91 11.75 -4.02
N GLY A 582 11.60 11.02 -2.94
CA GLY A 582 10.22 10.70 -2.58
C GLY A 582 10.07 9.77 -1.38
N VAL A 583 8.85 9.69 -0.83
CA VAL A 583 8.51 8.85 0.32
C VAL A 583 7.14 8.19 0.15
N LYS A 584 6.94 7.04 0.81
CA LYS A 584 5.63 6.45 1.10
C LYS A 584 5.54 6.22 2.60
N ASN A 585 4.89 7.13 3.32
CA ASN A 585 4.62 6.99 4.77
C ASN A 585 3.16 6.56 5.08
N ASN A 586 2.35 6.35 4.05
CA ASN A 586 0.94 5.97 4.21
C ASN A 586 0.74 4.44 4.30
N SER A 587 -0.33 4.02 4.96
CA SER A 587 -0.79 2.63 4.99
C SER A 587 -1.69 2.25 3.81
N SER A 588 -1.60 2.94 2.67
CA SER A 588 -2.33 2.58 1.45
C SER A 588 -1.84 1.22 0.95
N ILE A 589 -2.79 0.30 0.73
CA ILE A 589 -2.56 -1.06 0.25
C ILE A 589 -1.92 -1.00 -1.14
N SER A 590 -0.90 -1.84 -1.35
CA SER A 590 -0.18 -1.97 -2.61
C SER A 590 -1.07 -2.63 -3.68
N THR A 591 -0.90 -2.21 -4.93
CA THR A 591 -1.70 -2.66 -6.08
C THR A 591 -0.80 -2.87 -7.30
N ASP A 592 -1.32 -3.54 -8.33
CA ASP A 592 -0.63 -3.72 -9.61
C ASP A 592 -0.45 -2.42 -10.44
N SER A 593 -0.95 -1.29 -9.97
CA SER A 593 -0.59 0.04 -10.48
C SER A 593 0.70 0.62 -9.88
N GLY A 594 1.12 0.12 -8.71
CA GLY A 594 2.20 0.70 -7.91
C GLY A 594 1.89 2.11 -7.37
N ASP A 595 2.90 2.72 -6.75
CA ASP A 595 2.91 4.14 -6.37
C ASP A 595 3.82 4.92 -7.36
N SER A 596 3.30 5.98 -7.98
CA SER A 596 4.02 6.81 -8.97
C SER A 596 4.44 8.17 -8.42
N TYR A 597 5.72 8.49 -8.59
CA TYR A 597 6.38 9.74 -8.23
C TYR A 597 6.69 10.52 -9.51
N VAL A 598 6.21 11.75 -9.60
CA VAL A 598 6.54 12.69 -10.67
C VAL A 598 7.78 13.48 -10.26
N LEU A 599 8.83 13.47 -11.10
CA LEU A 599 10.13 14.03 -10.76
C LEU A 599 10.65 15.04 -11.79
N ASN A 600 11.66 15.78 -11.36
CA ASN A 600 12.48 16.69 -12.17
C ASN A 600 13.91 16.73 -11.57
N THR A 601 14.61 15.61 -11.59
CA THR A 601 15.97 15.45 -11.01
C THR A 601 16.86 14.71 -11.99
N VAL A 602 18.17 14.81 -11.81
CA VAL A 602 19.17 14.12 -12.63
C VAL A 602 19.80 12.99 -11.82
N GLY A 603 19.90 11.80 -12.42
CA GLY A 603 20.43 10.63 -11.72
C GLY A 603 20.89 9.51 -12.65
N ARG A 604 21.82 8.71 -12.15
CA ARG A 604 22.27 7.44 -12.71
C ARG A 604 21.91 6.27 -11.81
N TYR A 605 22.02 6.47 -10.49
CA TYR A 605 21.69 5.47 -9.50
C TYR A 605 20.39 5.84 -8.78
N ILE A 606 19.49 4.87 -8.63
CA ILE A 606 18.26 5.00 -7.86
C ILE A 606 18.34 3.99 -6.72
N ARG A 607 18.06 4.42 -5.48
CA ARG A 607 18.02 3.54 -4.30
C ARG A 607 16.71 3.72 -3.54
N VAL A 608 16.00 2.61 -3.34
CA VAL A 608 14.75 2.54 -2.57
C VAL A 608 15.04 1.84 -1.24
N TYR A 609 14.74 2.51 -0.13
CA TYR A 609 14.90 2.00 1.22
C TYR A 609 13.53 1.67 1.81
N THR A 610 13.18 0.39 1.90
CA THR A 610 11.93 -0.06 2.52
C THR A 610 12.11 -0.26 4.02
N THR A 611 11.24 0.34 4.82
CA THR A 611 11.31 0.33 6.29
C THR A 611 10.15 -0.41 6.94
N GLU A 612 9.06 -0.68 6.21
CA GLU A 612 7.91 -1.41 6.75
C GLU A 612 7.25 -2.28 5.68
N CYS A 613 6.95 -3.53 6.02
CA CYS A 613 5.95 -4.36 5.36
C CYS A 613 4.89 -4.76 6.38
N SER A 614 3.63 -4.41 6.12
CA SER A 614 2.50 -4.73 7.01
C SER A 614 2.29 -6.24 7.27
N ALA A 615 2.82 -7.12 6.42
CA ALA A 615 2.75 -8.58 6.59
C ALA A 615 4.04 -9.21 7.16
N SER A 616 5.14 -8.46 7.31
CA SER A 616 6.40 -8.99 7.85
C SER A 616 7.24 -7.89 8.52
N THR A 617 7.65 -8.15 9.76
CA THR A 617 8.60 -7.27 10.47
C THR A 617 10.02 -7.31 9.87
N TYR A 618 10.32 -8.26 8.99
CA TYR A 618 11.68 -8.48 8.47
C TYR A 618 11.79 -8.49 6.94
N SER A 619 10.92 -9.17 6.21
CA SER A 619 10.96 -9.18 4.73
C SER A 619 10.28 -7.96 4.12
N VAL A 620 10.82 -7.50 3.01
CA VAL A 620 10.25 -6.48 2.11
C VAL A 620 10.29 -7.00 0.68
N HIS A 621 9.35 -6.56 -0.16
CA HIS A 621 9.23 -7.09 -1.51
C HIS A 621 9.02 -5.97 -2.53
N VAL A 622 9.78 -5.96 -3.62
CA VAL A 622 9.57 -5.09 -4.78
C VAL A 622 9.41 -5.97 -6.00
N CYS A 623 8.25 -5.91 -6.65
CA CYS A 623 7.99 -6.55 -7.93
C CYS A 623 8.70 -5.79 -9.05
N GLU A 624 8.56 -4.47 -9.10
CA GLU A 624 9.14 -3.64 -10.17
C GLU A 624 9.50 -2.24 -9.66
N LEU A 625 10.68 -1.76 -10.03
CA LEU A 625 11.19 -0.39 -9.86
C LEU A 625 11.35 0.23 -11.26
N LYS A 626 10.28 0.85 -11.75
CA LYS A 626 10.19 1.41 -13.10
C LYS A 626 10.61 2.87 -13.08
N VAL A 627 11.79 3.16 -13.63
CA VAL A 627 12.30 4.52 -13.81
C VAL A 627 12.03 4.96 -15.26
N PHE A 628 11.60 6.20 -15.46
CA PHE A 628 11.40 6.82 -16.77
C PHE A 628 12.05 8.20 -16.82
N GLY A 629 12.45 8.61 -18.03
CA GLY A 629 13.20 9.84 -18.27
C GLY A 629 13.97 9.79 -19.58
N GLU A 630 14.70 10.87 -19.87
CA GLU A 630 15.54 11.02 -21.07
C GLU A 630 17.04 10.99 -20.70
N ARG A 631 17.89 10.47 -21.59
CA ARG A 631 19.35 10.43 -21.39
C ARG A 631 19.88 11.87 -21.35
N TYR A 632 20.67 12.19 -20.32
CA TYR A 632 21.06 13.57 -20.02
C TYR A 632 22.57 13.71 -19.96
N GLU A 633 23.13 14.54 -20.85
CA GLU A 633 24.57 14.84 -20.85
C GLU A 633 24.85 15.96 -19.84
N MET A 634 25.59 15.63 -18.77
CA MET A 634 25.97 16.59 -17.74
C MET A 634 26.81 17.74 -18.32
N PRO A 635 26.56 19.01 -17.92
CA PRO A 635 27.35 20.14 -18.37
C PRO A 635 28.81 20.03 -17.87
N VAL A 636 29.77 20.37 -18.74
CA VAL A 636 31.21 20.24 -18.46
C VAL A 636 31.68 21.17 -17.32
N THR A 637 30.95 22.25 -17.08
CA THR A 637 31.15 23.22 -16.00
C THR A 637 29.80 23.77 -15.56
N SER A 638 29.56 23.90 -14.26
CA SER A 638 28.27 24.36 -13.73
C SER A 638 27.96 25.81 -14.10
N THR A 639 26.97 26.01 -14.97
CA THR A 639 26.45 27.30 -15.45
C THR A 639 26.06 28.24 -14.29
N ILE A 640 25.58 27.66 -13.20
CA ILE A 640 25.22 28.34 -11.95
C ILE A 640 25.81 27.59 -10.73
N SER A 641 25.82 28.24 -9.58
CA SER A 641 26.12 27.63 -8.28
C SER A 641 25.34 28.31 -7.14
N ILE A 642 25.20 27.63 -6.00
CA ILE A 642 24.79 28.27 -4.75
C ILE A 642 26.02 29.00 -4.18
N ASN A 643 25.90 30.31 -3.96
CA ASN A 643 26.94 31.17 -3.38
C ASN A 643 26.74 31.36 -1.87
N SER A 644 25.50 31.21 -1.38
CA SER A 644 25.18 31.11 0.05
C SER A 644 23.78 30.53 0.28
N PHE A 645 23.58 29.92 1.44
CA PHE A 645 22.28 29.57 2.00
C PHE A 645 22.35 29.78 3.51
N THR A 646 21.41 30.52 4.10
CA THR A 646 21.40 30.79 5.54
C THR A 646 20.02 30.67 6.15
N LEU A 647 19.91 29.93 7.25
CA LEU A 647 18.72 29.88 8.10
C LEU A 647 18.67 31.04 9.11
N ASP A 648 17.45 31.50 9.42
CA ASP A 648 17.17 32.67 10.28
C ASP A 648 17.32 32.43 11.79
N LYS A 649 17.49 31.18 12.24
CA LYS A 649 17.78 30.79 13.62
C LYS A 649 18.76 29.61 13.68
N ASN A 650 19.33 29.37 14.86
CA ASN A 650 20.19 28.21 15.13
C ASN A 650 19.40 26.91 15.43
N ALA A 651 18.14 27.06 15.88
CA ALA A 651 17.17 25.98 16.13
C ALA A 651 15.73 26.54 16.16
N TYR A 652 14.73 25.66 16.07
CA TYR A 652 13.32 26.01 15.86
C TYR A 652 12.37 25.21 16.76
N TYR A 653 11.32 25.85 17.25
CA TYR A 653 10.27 25.19 18.05
C TYR A 653 9.08 24.78 17.17
N ARG A 654 8.22 23.87 17.66
CA ARG A 654 6.98 23.51 16.96
C ARG A 654 6.06 24.74 16.83
N GLY A 655 5.56 24.99 15.62
CA GLY A 655 4.83 26.22 15.28
C GLY A 655 5.71 27.39 14.79
N ASP A 656 7.04 27.27 14.77
CA ASP A 656 7.89 28.27 14.11
C ASP A 656 7.73 28.28 12.59
N VAL A 657 7.99 29.44 12.00
CA VAL A 657 8.17 29.62 10.55
C VAL A 657 9.66 29.67 10.26
N ILE A 658 10.22 28.60 9.70
CA ILE A 658 11.62 28.54 9.25
C ILE A 658 11.76 29.39 8.00
N LYS A 659 12.69 30.34 8.04
CA LYS A 659 13.05 31.16 6.89
C LYS A 659 14.52 31.05 6.58
N GLY A 660 14.85 31.37 5.34
CA GLY A 660 16.24 31.52 4.95
C GLY A 660 16.43 32.44 3.76
N THR A 661 17.68 32.83 3.58
CA THR A 661 18.14 33.61 2.43
C THR A 661 19.13 32.77 1.63
N TYR A 662 18.93 32.68 0.31
CA TYR A 662 19.82 31.94 -0.58
C TYR A 662 20.26 32.79 -1.77
N ALA A 663 21.50 32.61 -2.22
CA ALA A 663 22.08 33.30 -3.37
C ALA A 663 22.46 32.28 -4.46
N ILE A 664 21.88 32.43 -5.65
CA ILE A 664 22.22 31.64 -6.85
C ILE A 664 23.06 32.52 -7.77
N LYS A 665 24.30 32.11 -8.01
CA LYS A 665 25.28 32.83 -8.84
C LYS A 665 25.29 32.28 -10.26
N ASN A 666 25.30 33.17 -11.25
CA ASN A 666 25.60 32.85 -12.63
C ASN A 666 27.12 32.86 -12.85
N ASN A 667 27.69 31.70 -13.20
CA ASN A 667 29.14 31.52 -13.39
C ASN A 667 29.61 31.86 -14.81
N SER A 668 28.67 32.18 -15.72
CA SER A 668 28.97 32.51 -17.12
C SER A 668 29.01 34.02 -17.37
N ASP A 669 29.64 34.42 -18.47
CA ASP A 669 29.61 35.81 -18.98
C ASP A 669 28.26 36.20 -19.63
N SER A 670 27.33 35.25 -19.78
CA SER A 670 26.07 35.42 -20.51
C SER A 670 24.86 35.47 -19.57
N GLU A 671 23.73 35.95 -20.07
CA GLU A 671 22.46 35.94 -19.32
C GLU A 671 21.91 34.50 -19.21
N VAL A 672 21.45 34.13 -18.00
CA VAL A 672 20.89 32.81 -17.69
C VAL A 672 19.50 32.98 -17.09
N THR A 673 18.51 32.28 -17.64
CA THR A 673 17.16 32.19 -17.05
C THR A 673 17.02 30.90 -16.25
N ILE A 674 16.66 31.03 -14.97
CA ILE A 674 16.13 29.96 -14.13
C ILE A 674 14.63 29.89 -14.36
N LYS A 675 14.15 28.73 -14.81
CA LYS A 675 12.73 28.43 -14.99
C LYS A 675 12.07 28.11 -13.65
N ASN A 676 12.72 27.32 -12.79
CA ASN A 676 12.24 26.98 -11.45
C ASN A 676 13.38 26.88 -10.43
N VAL A 677 13.12 27.35 -9.20
CA VAL A 677 13.84 26.99 -7.98
C VAL A 677 12.87 26.23 -7.09
N ILE A 678 13.11 24.95 -6.88
CA ILE A 678 12.31 24.05 -6.04
C ILE A 678 13.10 23.70 -4.79
N LEU A 679 12.58 24.11 -3.64
CA LEU A 679 13.07 23.68 -2.34
C LEU A 679 12.56 22.26 -2.06
N ARG A 680 13.46 21.31 -1.82
CA ARG A 680 13.12 20.04 -1.15
C ARG A 680 13.47 20.14 0.32
N LYS A 681 12.57 19.65 1.18
CA LYS A 681 12.83 19.38 2.60
C LYS A 681 12.78 17.88 2.82
N TYR A 682 13.73 17.33 3.56
CA TYR A 682 13.79 15.91 3.93
C TYR A 682 14.27 15.73 5.37
N GLY A 683 13.64 14.86 6.15
CA GLY A 683 14.09 14.57 7.51
C GLY A 683 15.36 13.72 7.52
N LEU A 684 16.38 14.20 8.25
CA LEU A 684 17.61 13.47 8.51
C LEU A 684 17.39 12.45 9.64
N THR A 685 16.67 12.86 10.69
CA THR A 685 16.21 12.01 11.80
C THR A 685 15.08 11.05 11.35
N ASP A 686 13.92 11.57 10.92
CA ASP A 686 12.86 10.76 10.27
C ASP A 686 12.86 10.93 8.75
N ARG A 687 13.34 9.88 8.09
CA ARG A 687 13.46 9.78 6.63
C ARG A 687 12.13 9.61 5.89
N MET A 688 11.01 9.49 6.60
CA MET A 688 9.67 9.47 6.00
C MET A 688 9.02 10.85 5.86
N ILE A 689 9.69 11.92 6.32
CA ILE A 689 9.27 13.30 6.08
C ILE A 689 9.97 13.84 4.83
N TYR A 690 9.19 14.13 3.78
CA TYR A 690 9.64 14.75 2.53
C TYR A 690 8.58 15.72 1.99
N SER A 691 9.02 16.82 1.39
CA SER A 691 8.13 17.76 0.67
C SER A 691 8.91 18.62 -0.31
N GLU A 692 8.33 18.89 -1.49
CA GLU A 692 8.82 19.87 -2.46
C GLU A 692 7.97 21.14 -2.46
N LYS A 693 8.58 22.29 -2.77
CA LYS A 693 7.92 23.59 -2.94
C LYS A 693 8.70 24.48 -3.90
N THR A 694 8.07 24.94 -4.98
CA THR A 694 8.64 26.02 -5.81
C THR A 694 8.72 27.31 -5.00
N VAL A 695 9.92 27.89 -4.90
CA VAL A 695 10.21 29.12 -4.15
C VAL A 695 10.55 30.32 -5.04
N ALA A 696 10.93 30.08 -6.30
CA ALA A 696 11.02 31.09 -7.36
C ALA A 696 10.83 30.43 -8.74
N SER A 697 10.40 31.21 -9.74
CA SER A 697 10.27 30.80 -11.14
C SER A 697 10.55 31.99 -12.07
N ASP A 698 10.90 31.72 -13.32
CA ASP A 698 11.12 32.71 -14.40
C ASP A 698 12.07 33.86 -14.02
N VAL A 699 13.16 33.52 -13.30
CA VAL A 699 14.19 34.46 -12.83
C VAL A 699 15.32 34.57 -13.85
N THR A 700 15.67 35.78 -14.26
CA THR A 700 16.83 36.03 -15.15
C THR A 700 18.00 36.64 -14.39
N ILE A 701 19.19 36.07 -14.57
CA ILE A 701 20.45 36.47 -13.93
C ILE A 701 21.46 36.86 -15.00
N GLY A 702 21.94 38.11 -14.98
CA GLY A 702 23.00 38.58 -15.86
C GLY A 702 24.35 37.87 -15.62
N GLY A 703 25.26 37.93 -16.59
CA GLY A 703 26.57 37.28 -16.49
C GLY A 703 27.35 37.72 -15.25
N GLY A 704 27.88 36.76 -14.48
CA GLY A 704 28.60 37.01 -13.22
C GLY A 704 27.76 37.66 -12.10
N GLN A 705 26.43 37.75 -12.22
CA GLN A 705 25.54 38.29 -11.20
C GLN A 705 24.91 37.18 -10.33
N GLU A 706 24.19 37.58 -9.29
CA GLU A 706 23.54 36.67 -8.34
C GLU A 706 22.05 37.03 -8.18
N TYR A 707 21.20 36.02 -8.12
CA TYR A 707 19.82 36.15 -7.64
C TYR A 707 19.77 35.82 -6.16
N ILE A 708 19.14 36.68 -5.36
CA ILE A 708 18.96 36.48 -3.92
C ILE A 708 17.47 36.24 -3.64
N GLY A 709 17.14 35.04 -3.19
CA GLY A 709 15.85 34.74 -2.56
C GLY A 709 15.93 35.09 -1.09
N ASP A 710 15.59 36.33 -0.72
CA ASP A 710 15.75 36.85 0.65
C ASP A 710 14.54 36.57 1.57
N ASN A 711 14.82 36.11 2.81
CA ASN A 711 13.84 35.88 3.88
C ASN A 711 12.63 35.03 3.41
N VAL A 712 12.91 34.00 2.61
CA VAL A 712 11.91 33.10 2.03
C VAL A 712 11.41 32.12 3.10
N THR A 713 10.08 31.97 3.23
CA THR A 713 9.49 30.91 4.07
C THR A 713 9.79 29.55 3.48
N LEU A 714 10.72 28.83 4.10
CA LEU A 714 11.15 27.49 3.69
C LEU A 714 10.13 26.45 4.16
N TRP A 715 9.78 26.48 5.46
CA TRP A 715 8.90 25.49 6.09
C TRP A 715 8.21 26.09 7.33
N GLU A 716 6.94 25.75 7.54
CA GLU A 716 6.19 26.03 8.78
C GLU A 716 6.15 24.74 9.61
N VAL A 717 6.75 24.75 10.81
CA VAL A 717 6.96 23.54 11.63
C VAL A 717 5.63 23.09 12.24
N PRO A 718 5.11 21.88 11.91
CA PRO A 718 3.84 21.40 12.45
C PRO A 718 3.85 21.23 13.98
N GLY A 719 2.68 21.36 14.60
CA GLY A 719 2.52 21.17 16.06
C GLY A 719 2.79 19.75 16.54
N ASP A 720 2.68 18.77 15.63
CA ASP A 720 2.93 17.34 15.78
C ASP A 720 4.30 16.90 15.22
N CYS A 721 5.18 17.85 14.86
CA CYS A 721 6.51 17.54 14.35
C CYS A 721 7.42 16.91 15.42
N GLU A 722 8.17 15.86 15.07
CA GLU A 722 9.20 15.28 15.93
C GLU A 722 10.40 16.24 16.09
N ASN A 723 11.10 16.15 17.22
CA ASN A 723 12.38 16.85 17.41
C ASN A 723 13.44 16.12 16.58
N GLY A 724 14.21 16.86 15.77
CA GLY A 724 15.11 16.23 14.80
C GLY A 724 15.76 17.22 13.86
N ALA A 725 16.67 16.72 13.03
CA ALA A 725 17.31 17.46 11.96
C ALA A 725 16.53 17.29 10.65
N TYR A 726 16.31 18.39 9.94
CA TYR A 726 15.57 18.45 8.68
C TYR A 726 16.40 19.20 7.64
N GLY A 727 16.93 18.46 6.66
CA GLY A 727 17.77 18.98 5.60
C GLY A 727 16.97 19.68 4.50
N PHE A 728 17.62 20.64 3.85
CA PHE A 728 17.11 21.38 2.70
C PHE A 728 18.02 21.20 1.48
N TRP A 729 17.39 21.04 0.32
CA TRP A 729 18.05 21.03 -0.99
C TRP A 729 17.38 22.05 -1.92
N LEU A 730 18.16 22.64 -2.82
CA LEU A 730 17.64 23.43 -3.94
C LEU A 730 17.83 22.66 -5.26
N ASN A 731 16.71 22.27 -5.85
CA ASN A 731 16.60 21.81 -7.24
C ASN A 731 16.37 23.03 -8.13
N ILE A 732 17.24 23.28 -9.11
CA ILE A 732 17.18 24.46 -9.96
C ILE A 732 17.15 24.02 -11.43
N GLU A 733 16.05 24.33 -12.11
CA GLU A 733 15.84 24.09 -13.54
C GLU A 733 16.11 25.38 -14.32
N LEU A 734 17.03 25.33 -15.28
CA LEU A 734 17.30 26.42 -16.21
C LEU A 734 16.36 26.39 -17.42
N GLY A 735 16.15 27.54 -18.06
CA GLY A 735 15.32 27.69 -19.26
C GLY A 735 15.85 26.98 -20.50
N ASN A 736 17.12 26.54 -20.49
CA ASN A 736 17.70 25.68 -21.53
C ASN A 736 17.52 24.17 -21.24
N GLY A 737 16.94 23.80 -20.10
CA GLY A 737 16.67 22.41 -19.69
C GLY A 737 17.68 21.80 -18.73
N GLU A 738 18.81 22.47 -18.44
CA GLU A 738 19.76 22.05 -17.41
C GLU A 738 19.09 21.97 -16.03
N ILE A 739 19.49 20.99 -15.23
CA ILE A 739 19.05 20.81 -13.84
C ILE A 739 20.24 20.64 -12.92
N TYR A 740 20.20 21.32 -11.79
CA TYR A 740 21.15 21.22 -10.69
C TYR A 740 20.41 20.86 -9.41
N ASP A 741 21.00 19.97 -8.60
CA ASP A 741 20.46 19.51 -7.33
C ASP A 741 21.54 19.66 -6.24
N TRP A 742 21.38 20.63 -5.35
CA TRP A 742 22.34 20.90 -4.27
C TRP A 742 21.72 20.69 -2.90
N TYR A 743 22.46 20.04 -1.99
CA TYR A 743 22.23 20.16 -0.56
C TYR A 743 22.63 21.58 -0.10
N CYS A 744 22.00 22.09 0.97
CA CYS A 744 22.21 23.47 1.41
C CYS A 744 22.42 23.63 2.92
N ASP A 745 21.54 23.07 3.77
CA ASP A 745 21.58 23.23 5.23
C ASP A 745 20.64 22.26 5.93
N PHE A 746 20.71 22.14 7.26
CA PHE A 746 19.68 21.52 8.10
C PHE A 746 19.12 22.47 9.16
N ALA A 747 17.81 22.36 9.43
CA ALA A 747 17.20 22.93 10.62
C ALA A 747 17.07 21.88 11.72
N ARG A 748 17.49 22.22 12.95
CA ARG A 748 17.18 21.45 14.17
C ARG A 748 15.83 21.93 14.74
N VAL A 749 14.86 21.03 14.83
CA VAL A 749 13.60 21.23 15.56
C VAL A 749 13.74 20.69 16.99
N ILE A 750 13.27 21.46 17.98
CA ILE A 750 13.46 21.22 19.42
C ILE A 750 12.19 21.44 20.24
N ASP A 751 12.26 21.04 21.52
CA ASP A 751 11.38 21.51 22.59
C ASP A 751 12.20 22.05 23.78
N GLU A 752 11.50 22.50 24.83
CA GLU A 752 12.07 23.12 26.04
C GLU A 752 13.03 22.20 26.83
N SER A 753 13.06 20.89 26.55
CA SER A 753 13.97 19.92 27.20
C SER A 753 15.24 19.63 26.38
N THR A 754 15.36 20.22 25.18
CA THR A 754 16.45 19.89 24.25
C THR A 754 17.65 20.82 24.47
N LEU A 755 18.77 20.25 24.96
CA LEU A 755 20.03 20.98 25.11
C LEU A 755 20.72 21.19 23.74
N LEU A 756 21.22 22.42 23.50
CA LEU A 756 22.05 22.78 22.33
C LEU A 756 23.50 23.15 22.71
N THR A 757 23.75 23.32 24.01
CA THR A 757 25.07 23.40 24.66
C THR A 757 24.96 22.64 25.97
N TYR A 758 26.08 22.23 26.56
CA TYR A 758 26.09 21.76 27.94
C TYR A 758 25.77 22.93 28.90
N ASN A 759 25.31 22.62 30.11
CA ASN A 759 25.05 23.62 31.14
C ASN A 759 25.59 23.15 32.49
N VAL A 760 26.02 24.08 33.35
CA VAL A 760 26.38 23.80 34.74
C VAL A 760 25.51 24.69 35.63
N ASN A 761 24.54 24.08 36.30
CA ASN A 761 23.69 24.76 37.26
C ASN A 761 24.41 24.91 38.60
N ALA A 762 23.99 25.86 39.43
CA ALA A 762 24.51 26.05 40.79
C ALA A 762 23.36 26.21 41.79
N PHE A 763 23.40 25.43 42.87
CA PHE A 763 22.43 25.44 43.97
C PHE A 763 23.09 25.90 45.27
N ASP A 764 22.37 26.61 46.13
CA ASP A 764 22.80 26.88 47.51
C ASP A 764 22.30 25.78 48.45
N TYR A 765 23.24 25.19 49.19
CA TYR A 765 22.96 24.30 50.31
C TYR A 765 23.58 24.88 51.59
N ASN A 766 22.84 25.81 52.24
CA ASN A 766 23.25 26.46 53.49
C ASN A 766 24.58 27.25 53.38
N GLY A 767 24.84 27.91 52.24
CA GLY A 767 26.06 28.66 51.96
C GLY A 767 27.17 27.85 51.28
N LEU A 768 26.97 26.54 51.08
CA LEU A 768 27.78 25.69 50.19
C LEU A 768 27.16 25.72 48.79
N THR A 769 27.97 26.05 47.78
CA THR A 769 27.56 25.88 46.39
C THR A 769 27.59 24.39 46.03
N VAL A 770 26.56 23.91 45.32
CA VAL A 770 26.56 22.60 44.66
C VAL A 770 26.39 22.81 43.18
N TYR A 771 27.36 22.39 42.38
CA TYR A 771 27.26 22.44 40.92
C TYR A 771 26.61 21.16 40.35
N ALA A 772 25.91 21.31 39.24
CA ALA A 772 25.20 20.22 38.57
C ALA A 772 25.21 20.36 37.04
N LEU A 773 26.03 19.54 36.39
CA LEU A 773 26.14 19.36 34.95
C LEU A 773 24.85 18.79 34.32
N ASP A 774 24.37 19.48 33.30
CA ASP A 774 23.29 19.03 32.43
C ASP A 774 23.77 18.99 30.97
N GLY A 775 23.91 17.76 30.45
CA GLY A 775 24.54 17.48 29.16
C GLY A 775 26.08 17.58 29.17
N GLY A 776 26.71 16.95 28.19
CA GLY A 776 28.17 16.73 28.19
C GLY A 776 28.57 15.52 29.05
N MET A 777 29.76 14.98 28.81
CA MET A 777 30.26 13.77 29.50
C MET A 777 31.78 13.79 29.73
N SER A 778 32.49 14.69 29.06
CA SER A 778 33.92 14.60 28.82
C SER A 778 34.60 15.85 29.40
N ALA A 779 35.16 16.71 28.54
CA ALA A 779 35.82 17.94 28.97
C ALA A 779 34.83 18.93 29.62
N GLU A 780 33.52 18.79 29.38
CA GLU A 780 32.46 19.55 30.07
C GLU A 780 32.37 19.22 31.56
N ALA A 781 32.52 17.94 31.93
CA ALA A 781 32.56 17.51 33.33
C ALA A 781 33.82 18.04 34.05
N THR A 782 34.93 18.17 33.32
CA THR A 782 36.14 18.81 33.84
C THR A 782 35.98 20.33 34.05
N VAL A 783 35.12 21.02 33.28
CA VAL A 783 34.72 22.42 33.57
C VAL A 783 33.98 22.50 34.90
N GLU A 784 32.92 21.68 35.09
CA GLU A 784 32.16 21.61 36.35
C GLU A 784 33.08 21.33 37.56
N LYS A 785 33.93 20.30 37.45
CA LYS A 785 34.85 19.92 38.52
C LYS A 785 35.94 20.96 38.80
N SER A 786 36.24 21.86 37.85
CA SER A 786 37.11 23.01 38.13
C SER A 786 36.38 24.16 38.84
N LEU A 787 35.08 24.36 38.60
CA LEU A 787 34.23 25.27 39.38
C LEU A 787 34.12 24.77 40.84
N GLU A 788 33.91 23.46 41.04
CA GLU A 788 34.00 22.79 42.34
C GLU A 788 35.29 23.18 43.08
N ASN A 789 36.43 22.99 42.40
CA ASN A 789 37.75 23.24 42.95
C ASN A 789 37.98 24.70 43.36
N LEU A 790 37.51 25.65 42.55
CA LEU A 790 37.84 27.07 42.67
C LEU A 790 37.00 27.78 43.73
N ASP A 791 35.70 27.44 43.88
CA ASP A 791 34.88 27.92 45.01
C ASP A 791 35.10 27.09 46.29
N SER A 792 35.73 25.91 46.19
CA SER A 792 35.75 24.88 47.25
C SER A 792 34.35 24.40 47.63
N ALA A 793 33.58 24.13 46.59
CA ALA A 793 32.22 23.64 46.56
C ALA A 793 32.18 22.10 46.51
N VAL A 794 31.05 21.53 46.09
CA VAL A 794 30.93 20.14 45.59
C VAL A 794 30.21 20.14 44.25
N SER A 795 30.34 19.08 43.45
CA SER A 795 29.49 18.89 42.26
C SER A 795 29.13 17.43 42.04
N HIS A 796 28.04 17.14 41.33
CA HIS A 796 27.61 15.76 41.09
C HIS A 796 28.44 15.09 39.96
N SER A 797 27.86 14.16 39.17
CA SER A 797 28.48 13.76 37.90
C SER A 797 27.76 14.37 36.68
N TRP A 798 26.45 14.12 36.56
CA TRP A 798 25.56 14.68 35.54
C TRP A 798 24.11 14.25 35.81
N TYR A 799 23.13 15.01 35.33
CA TYR A 799 21.76 14.51 35.24
C TYR A 799 21.66 13.31 34.28
N VAL A 800 21.05 12.22 34.75
CA VAL A 800 21.04 10.92 34.08
C VAL A 800 19.77 10.64 33.28
N GLN A 801 19.93 10.09 32.08
CA GLN A 801 18.81 9.57 31.29
C GLN A 801 18.24 8.27 31.89
N PRO A 802 16.99 7.87 31.55
CA PRO A 802 16.36 6.63 32.04
C PRO A 802 17.06 5.31 31.69
N ASN A 803 18.21 5.36 31.02
CA ASN A 803 19.05 4.22 30.67
C ASN A 803 20.52 4.38 31.10
N GLY A 804 20.83 5.31 32.00
CA GLY A 804 22.21 5.74 32.25
C GLY A 804 22.72 6.70 31.17
N GLY A 805 23.89 7.27 31.40
CA GLY A 805 24.47 8.34 30.56
C GLY A 805 23.86 9.74 30.83
N PRO A 806 24.55 10.82 30.44
CA PRO A 806 24.09 12.20 30.58
C PRO A 806 23.00 12.54 29.56
N ASN A 807 22.32 13.68 29.75
CA ASN A 807 21.39 14.22 28.75
C ASN A 807 22.07 14.56 27.42
N PHE A 808 21.34 14.41 26.31
CA PHE A 808 21.86 14.67 24.97
C PHE A 808 21.98 16.18 24.68
N VAL A 809 23.19 16.63 24.34
CA VAL A 809 23.42 17.95 23.73
C VAL A 809 23.36 17.79 22.20
N TYR A 810 22.30 18.28 21.57
CA TYR A 810 22.04 18.11 20.14
C TYR A 810 22.70 19.19 19.29
N SER A 811 23.02 18.84 18.04
CA SER A 811 23.56 19.83 17.10
C SER A 811 22.62 20.98 16.76
N SER A 812 23.22 22.18 16.74
CA SER A 812 22.67 23.45 16.25
C SER A 812 23.66 24.07 15.25
N LYS A 813 23.22 25.12 14.55
CA LYS A 813 24.03 25.85 13.55
C LYS A 813 25.38 26.38 14.07
N SER A 814 25.44 26.82 15.33
CA SER A 814 26.63 27.44 15.96
C SER A 814 27.13 26.67 17.18
N PHE A 815 26.82 25.36 17.29
CA PHE A 815 27.11 24.51 18.45
C PHE A 815 28.49 24.73 19.08
N LEU A 816 29.54 24.81 18.25
CA LEU A 816 30.92 24.92 18.74
C LEU A 816 31.21 26.32 19.31
N GLU A 817 30.81 27.37 18.60
CA GLU A 817 30.89 28.76 19.08
C GLU A 817 30.11 28.93 20.39
N ASP A 818 28.87 28.46 20.41
CA ASP A 818 27.97 28.54 21.56
C ASP A 818 28.57 27.80 22.78
N SER A 819 29.19 26.62 22.58
CA SER A 819 29.82 25.83 23.66
C SER A 819 31.13 26.42 24.18
N ILE A 820 31.97 26.99 23.30
CA ILE A 820 33.18 27.75 23.68
C ILE A 820 32.78 28.93 24.55
N ASN A 821 31.81 29.73 24.09
CA ASN A 821 31.32 30.90 24.81
C ASN A 821 30.66 30.50 26.14
N LYS A 822 29.88 29.42 26.17
CA LYS A 822 29.30 28.85 27.40
C LYS A 822 30.34 28.58 28.47
N THR A 823 31.51 28.05 28.09
CA THR A 823 32.63 27.83 29.03
C THR A 823 33.05 29.14 29.71
N VAL A 824 33.28 30.18 28.91
CA VAL A 824 33.74 31.50 29.38
C VAL A 824 32.67 32.18 30.24
N GLU A 825 31.39 32.08 29.84
CA GLU A 825 30.26 32.58 30.61
C GLU A 825 30.16 31.94 32.00
N LEU A 826 30.34 30.62 32.12
CA LEU A 826 30.22 29.90 33.40
C LEU A 826 31.31 30.34 34.40
N TYR A 827 32.57 30.49 33.97
CA TYR A 827 33.62 31.04 34.83
C TYR A 827 33.37 32.49 35.22
N ASN A 828 32.98 33.33 34.25
CA ASN A 828 32.68 34.74 34.50
C ASN A 828 31.48 34.95 35.43
N MET A 829 30.49 34.07 35.37
CA MET A 829 29.29 34.10 36.21
C MET A 829 29.56 33.66 37.65
N TYR A 830 30.30 32.56 37.85
CA TYR A 830 30.45 31.95 39.17
C TYR A 830 31.72 32.35 39.92
N LEU A 831 32.83 32.62 39.22
CA LEU A 831 34.11 33.04 39.83
C LEU A 831 34.34 34.55 39.68
N GLY A 832 33.72 35.16 38.67
CA GLY A 832 33.68 36.61 38.45
C GLY A 832 34.50 37.07 37.24
N GLU A 833 33.89 37.96 36.45
CA GLU A 833 34.37 38.52 35.17
C GLU A 833 35.83 39.04 35.15
N ASN A 834 36.44 39.32 36.29
CA ASN A 834 37.81 39.85 36.40
C ASN A 834 38.64 39.10 37.48
N ALA A 835 38.26 37.88 37.83
CA ALA A 835 38.99 37.06 38.81
C ALA A 835 40.35 36.62 38.23
N PRO A 836 41.50 36.91 38.87
CA PRO A 836 42.80 36.57 38.31
C PRO A 836 43.14 35.09 38.51
N PHE A 837 43.62 34.42 37.45
CA PHE A 837 44.10 33.04 37.50
C PHE A 837 45.56 32.98 37.02
N ASP A 838 46.50 32.63 37.89
CA ASP A 838 47.93 32.55 37.51
C ASP A 838 48.19 31.48 36.44
N THR A 839 47.39 30.41 36.43
CA THR A 839 47.50 29.27 35.53
C THR A 839 46.13 28.90 34.96
N VAL A 840 46.08 28.52 33.68
CA VAL A 840 44.92 27.87 33.04
C VAL A 840 45.33 26.51 32.50
N ILE A 841 44.42 25.54 32.50
CA ILE A 841 44.65 24.23 31.87
C ILE A 841 43.90 24.17 30.54
N LEU A 842 44.55 23.71 29.47
CA LEU A 842 43.90 23.22 28.25
C LEU A 842 43.89 21.69 28.30
N ALA A 843 42.72 21.08 28.27
CA ALA A 843 42.63 19.62 28.41
C ALA A 843 41.38 19.00 27.79
N THR A 844 41.46 17.68 27.66
CA THR A 844 40.36 16.74 27.38
C THR A 844 39.67 16.28 28.67
N GLY A 845 38.62 15.46 28.58
CA GLY A 845 37.80 14.99 29.71
C GLY A 845 38.46 14.01 30.69
N ASN A 846 39.79 13.96 30.76
CA ASN A 846 40.49 12.99 31.60
C ASN A 846 40.31 13.33 33.10
N CYS A 847 39.77 12.39 33.88
CA CYS A 847 39.53 12.53 35.32
C CYS A 847 40.73 13.00 36.15
N GLY A 848 41.97 12.76 35.71
CA GLY A 848 43.18 13.25 36.38
C GLY A 848 43.30 14.78 36.38
N ILE A 849 42.71 15.44 35.39
CA ILE A 849 42.69 16.90 35.24
C ILE A 849 41.84 17.55 36.33
N ASN A 850 40.78 16.89 36.79
CA ASN A 850 39.94 17.36 37.89
C ASN A 850 40.77 17.59 39.17
N TYR A 851 41.78 16.74 39.42
CA TYR A 851 42.70 16.88 40.55
C TYR A 851 43.85 17.84 40.27
N LEU A 852 44.32 17.90 39.01
CA LEU A 852 45.32 18.88 38.59
C LEU A 852 44.82 20.31 38.82
N SER A 853 43.60 20.62 38.33
CA SER A 853 42.90 21.89 38.55
C SER A 853 42.87 22.28 40.03
N ARG A 854 42.53 21.35 40.93
CA ARG A 854 42.50 21.58 42.39
C ARG A 854 43.85 22.00 42.95
N VAL A 855 44.95 21.35 42.53
CA VAL A 855 46.26 21.58 43.14
C VAL A 855 47.05 22.73 42.51
N VAL A 856 46.80 23.07 41.24
CA VAL A 856 47.38 24.29 40.61
C VAL A 856 46.50 25.54 40.76
N LYS A 857 45.26 25.39 41.26
CA LYS A 857 44.23 26.45 41.36
C LYS A 857 43.88 27.07 40.00
N ALA A 858 43.63 26.24 39.00
CA ALA A 858 43.38 26.66 37.61
C ALA A 858 41.98 26.26 37.11
N PRO A 859 41.28 27.14 36.36
CA PRO A 859 40.14 26.72 35.54
C PRO A 859 40.63 25.89 34.35
N VAL A 860 39.73 25.11 33.77
CA VAL A 860 40.03 24.25 32.61
C VAL A 860 39.25 24.73 31.40
N LEU A 861 39.95 25.05 30.31
CA LEU A 861 39.33 25.32 29.01
C LEU A 861 39.34 24.00 28.20
N PRO A 862 38.17 23.45 27.86
CA PRO A 862 38.06 22.20 27.12
C PRO A 862 38.57 22.36 25.68
N VAL A 863 39.39 21.42 25.21
CA VAL A 863 39.90 21.41 23.82
C VAL A 863 38.99 20.62 22.86
N GLN A 864 37.94 20.00 23.38
CA GLN A 864 36.94 19.22 22.65
C GLN A 864 35.56 19.40 23.28
N PHE A 865 34.50 19.26 22.48
CA PHE A 865 33.11 19.24 22.94
C PHE A 865 32.35 18.03 22.40
N LEU A 866 31.56 17.39 23.26
CA LEU A 866 30.70 16.27 22.94
C LEU A 866 29.38 16.75 22.34
N ILE A 867 29.04 16.25 21.15
CA ILE A 867 27.82 16.57 20.40
C ILE A 867 27.03 15.30 20.07
N THR A 868 25.70 15.42 20.08
CA THR A 868 24.76 14.38 19.66
C THR A 868 24.22 14.70 18.26
N VAL A 869 24.32 13.73 17.35
CA VAL A 869 23.86 13.82 15.95
C VAL A 869 23.08 12.57 15.53
N ASP A 870 22.12 12.73 14.61
CA ASP A 870 21.40 11.62 13.99
C ASP A 870 22.07 11.16 12.68
N THR A 871 22.91 12.01 12.07
CA THR A 871 23.63 11.76 10.82
C THR A 871 25.05 12.35 10.82
N TYR A 872 25.92 11.79 9.99
CA TYR A 872 27.21 12.39 9.63
C TYR A 872 27.04 13.75 8.95
N ARG A 873 26.01 13.92 8.12
CA ARG A 873 25.73 15.19 7.43
C ARG A 873 25.51 16.36 8.40
N GLU A 874 24.83 16.14 9.53
CA GLU A 874 24.73 17.15 10.60
C GLU A 874 26.10 17.59 11.13
N LEU A 875 27.07 16.67 11.25
CA LEU A 875 28.40 16.98 11.78
C LEU A 875 29.26 17.77 10.78
N ARG A 876 29.24 17.38 9.49
CA ARG A 876 29.90 18.09 8.38
C ARG A 876 29.55 19.57 8.40
N ASP A 877 28.25 19.88 8.38
CA ASP A 877 27.67 21.22 8.37
C ASP A 877 28.06 22.10 9.58
N ILE A 878 28.46 21.50 10.71
CA ILE A 878 28.90 22.22 11.92
C ILE A 878 30.38 22.55 11.85
N ILE A 879 31.19 21.61 11.35
CA ILE A 879 32.64 21.79 11.20
C ILE A 879 32.94 22.78 10.07
N ASP A 880 32.13 22.78 9.01
CA ASP A 880 32.21 23.80 7.97
C ASP A 880 31.90 25.19 8.53
N ARG A 881 30.87 25.32 9.37
CA ARG A 881 30.52 26.60 10.02
C ARG A 881 31.53 27.08 11.05
N ALA A 882 32.09 26.16 11.83
CA ALA A 882 33.24 26.47 12.67
C ALA A 882 34.41 27.01 11.84
N THR A 883 34.67 26.42 10.66
CA THR A 883 35.70 26.89 9.73
C THR A 883 35.35 28.26 9.13
N GLU A 884 34.09 28.51 8.74
CA GLU A 884 33.60 29.84 8.30
C GLU A 884 33.74 30.92 9.40
N ALA A 885 33.53 30.54 10.67
CA ALA A 885 33.72 31.39 11.84
C ALA A 885 35.21 31.58 12.24
N GLY A 886 36.15 30.93 11.54
CA GLY A 886 37.59 31.02 11.83
C GLY A 886 38.08 30.13 12.98
N ILE A 887 37.32 29.08 13.32
CA ILE A 887 37.65 28.09 14.35
C ILE A 887 38.11 26.79 13.65
N ASP A 888 39.42 26.70 13.37
CA ASP A 888 40.06 25.48 12.89
C ASP A 888 39.74 24.30 13.83
N CYS A 889 39.02 23.30 13.34
CA CYS A 889 38.64 22.12 14.11
C CYS A 889 38.57 20.85 13.23
N TYR A 890 38.52 19.70 13.89
CA TYR A 890 38.28 18.37 13.31
C TYR A 890 37.35 17.59 14.25
N SER A 891 36.91 16.39 13.89
CA SER A 891 36.08 15.59 14.81
C SER A 891 36.28 14.08 14.69
N THR A 892 36.14 13.40 15.82
CA THR A 892 35.89 11.96 15.88
C THR A 892 34.40 11.71 16.08
N LEU A 893 33.81 10.81 15.29
CA LEU A 893 32.38 10.46 15.30
C LEU A 893 32.23 8.97 15.61
N GLY A 894 31.34 8.60 16.53
CA GLY A 894 31.23 7.25 17.03
C GLY A 894 29.89 6.92 17.70
N HIS A 895 29.93 5.89 18.53
CA HIS A 895 28.86 5.47 19.42
C HIS A 895 29.44 5.32 20.83
N ASP A 896 28.60 5.46 21.87
CA ASP A 896 28.96 5.18 23.25
C ASP A 896 27.82 4.41 23.92
N LEU A 897 28.14 3.44 24.78
CA LEU A 897 27.12 2.57 25.40
C LEU A 897 26.18 3.32 26.37
N SER A 898 26.60 4.49 26.85
CA SER A 898 25.80 5.41 27.65
C SER A 898 24.86 6.26 26.78
N MET A 899 25.16 6.42 25.49
CA MET A 899 24.53 7.38 24.58
C MET A 899 23.87 6.67 23.39
N LYS A 900 22.55 6.51 23.41
CA LYS A 900 21.76 5.81 22.38
C LYS A 900 21.59 6.58 21.04
N LYS A 901 22.57 7.39 20.67
CA LYS A 901 22.59 8.29 19.51
C LYS A 901 24.01 8.35 18.93
N GLY A 902 24.16 8.88 17.73
CA GLY A 902 25.50 9.21 17.21
C GLY A 902 26.13 10.28 18.09
N VAL A 903 27.38 10.07 18.51
CA VAL A 903 28.12 11.02 19.35
C VAL A 903 29.45 11.38 18.70
N ALA A 904 29.78 12.66 18.70
CA ALA A 904 31.04 13.17 18.17
C ALA A 904 31.77 14.04 19.18
N TRP A 905 33.10 14.01 19.14
CA TRP A 905 33.97 14.92 19.88
C TRP A 905 34.52 15.92 18.86
N VAL A 906 34.00 17.14 18.86
CA VAL A 906 34.46 18.23 17.98
C VAL A 906 35.67 18.88 18.65
N LYS A 907 36.85 18.75 18.03
CA LYS A 907 38.13 19.08 18.64
C LYS A 907 38.76 20.31 17.99
N LEU A 908 39.11 21.29 18.82
CA LEU A 908 39.76 22.54 18.41
C LEU A 908 41.21 22.24 17.99
N LEU A 909 41.68 22.79 16.86
CA LEU A 909 43.08 22.66 16.43
C LEU A 909 43.97 23.83 16.90
N ASP A 910 43.38 24.96 17.24
CA ASP A 910 44.03 26.14 17.82
C ASP A 910 43.12 26.77 18.89
N LEU A 911 43.62 27.74 19.67
CA LEU A 911 42.80 28.49 20.61
C LEU A 911 41.79 29.41 19.89
N PRO A 912 40.48 29.28 20.15
CA PRO A 912 39.47 30.21 19.63
C PRO A 912 39.58 31.59 20.28
N GLN A 913 39.04 32.63 19.63
CA GLN A 913 39.19 34.01 20.08
C GLN A 913 38.68 34.23 21.52
N ALA A 914 37.54 33.66 21.90
CA ALA A 914 37.00 33.77 23.25
C ALA A 914 37.94 33.20 24.34
N TYR A 915 38.75 32.19 24.03
CA TYR A 915 39.78 31.68 24.95
C TYR A 915 41.03 32.57 24.96
N LYS A 916 41.40 33.15 23.81
CA LYS A 916 42.47 34.16 23.75
C LYS A 916 42.10 35.40 24.59
N ASP A 917 40.84 35.85 24.51
CA ASP A 917 40.29 36.93 25.31
C ASP A 917 40.25 36.56 26.81
N PHE A 918 39.82 35.34 27.17
CA PHE A 918 39.83 34.83 28.55
C PHE A 918 41.23 34.87 29.19
N LEU A 919 42.28 34.43 28.47
CA LEU A 919 43.66 34.48 28.98
C LEU A 919 44.09 35.91 29.35
N ILE A 920 43.68 36.91 28.57
CA ILE A 920 43.95 38.32 28.83
C ILE A 920 43.09 38.85 29.98
N GLN A 921 41.78 38.60 29.94
CA GLN A 921 40.76 39.04 30.91
C GLN A 921 41.11 38.60 32.34
N HIS A 922 41.58 37.36 32.51
CA HIS A 922 41.93 36.78 33.81
C HIS A 922 43.41 36.91 34.18
N ASN A 923 44.18 37.75 33.46
CA ASN A 923 45.60 38.04 33.73
C ASN A 923 46.50 36.79 33.81
N VAL A 924 46.27 35.83 32.91
CA VAL A 924 46.90 34.51 32.95
C VAL A 924 48.40 34.58 32.60
N LYS A 925 49.22 33.81 33.32
CA LYS A 925 50.69 33.78 33.15
C LYS A 925 51.17 32.45 32.59
N ASN A 926 50.58 31.35 33.07
CA ASN A 926 50.96 29.99 32.69
C ASN A 926 49.79 29.28 32.01
N VAL A 927 50.10 28.42 31.03
CA VAL A 927 49.12 27.50 30.45
C VAL A 927 49.67 26.08 30.52
N VAL A 928 48.86 25.13 30.99
CA VAL A 928 49.22 23.71 31.06
C VAL A 928 48.37 22.94 30.05
N ILE A 929 48.99 22.33 29.05
CA ILE A 929 48.31 21.49 28.06
C ILE A 929 48.50 20.04 28.47
N ALA A 930 47.44 19.35 28.88
CA ALA A 930 47.54 18.02 29.50
C ALA A 930 46.62 17.00 28.84
N ALA A 931 47.22 16.00 28.18
CA ALA A 931 46.54 14.96 27.40
C ALA A 931 47.40 13.70 27.22
N THR A 932 46.81 12.62 26.70
CA THR A 932 47.57 11.50 26.13
C THR A 932 48.16 11.88 24.77
N SER A 933 49.18 11.17 24.31
CA SER A 933 49.95 11.56 23.11
C SER A 933 50.10 10.45 22.07
N ASN A 934 50.12 10.84 20.79
CA ASN A 934 50.33 9.95 19.64
C ASN A 934 51.69 9.23 19.59
N SER A 935 52.54 9.35 20.63
CA SER A 935 53.90 8.83 20.60
C SER A 935 54.01 7.31 20.86
N VAL A 936 52.91 6.64 21.22
CA VAL A 936 52.93 5.26 21.74
C VAL A 936 51.80 4.33 21.27
N GLY A 937 50.73 4.84 20.65
CA GLY A 937 49.61 4.05 20.13
C GLY A 937 48.26 4.76 20.25
N GLY A 938 47.22 4.14 19.68
CA GLY A 938 45.85 4.65 19.70
C GLY A 938 45.04 4.30 20.96
N GLU A 939 43.97 5.06 21.20
CA GLU A 939 42.92 4.72 22.17
C GLU A 939 41.83 3.86 21.50
N SER A 940 41.67 4.02 20.18
CA SER A 940 40.64 3.40 19.35
C SER A 940 41.17 3.22 17.92
N LEU A 941 40.56 2.30 17.15
CA LEU A 941 40.75 2.33 15.70
C LEU A 941 39.80 3.34 15.08
N ALA A 942 40.24 4.05 14.03
CA ALA A 942 39.40 4.98 13.30
C ALA A 942 39.52 4.81 11.78
N LYS A 943 38.55 5.38 11.05
CA LYS A 943 38.59 5.56 9.60
C LYS A 943 38.25 6.99 9.23
N LYS A 944 39.15 7.65 8.51
CA LYS A 944 38.93 8.97 7.93
C LYS A 944 37.82 8.92 6.87
N VAL A 945 36.95 9.93 6.89
CA VAL A 945 35.98 10.18 5.81
C VAL A 945 36.70 10.82 4.62
N ILE A 946 36.39 10.38 3.41
CA ILE A 946 37.02 10.85 2.17
C ILE A 946 36.02 11.71 1.39
N GLU A 947 36.33 13.00 1.28
CA GLU A 947 35.60 13.98 0.48
C GLU A 947 36.48 14.47 -0.69
N GLU A 948 35.97 15.34 -1.56
CA GLU A 948 36.76 15.83 -2.69
C GLU A 948 37.89 16.76 -2.20
N GLY A 949 39.13 16.46 -2.59
CA GLY A 949 40.32 17.18 -2.14
C GLY A 949 40.88 16.79 -0.77
N THR A 950 40.23 15.88 -0.02
CA THR A 950 40.71 15.43 1.29
C THR A 950 42.09 14.78 1.21
N GLY A 951 43.10 15.40 1.84
CA GLY A 951 44.43 14.79 1.99
C GLY A 951 44.37 13.58 2.93
N LEU A 952 44.90 12.44 2.50
CA LEU A 952 44.92 11.21 3.33
C LEU A 952 46.03 11.21 4.39
N GLU A 953 46.98 12.15 4.35
CA GLU A 953 48.05 12.28 5.35
C GLU A 953 47.69 13.32 6.43
N GLY A 954 48.10 13.03 7.67
CA GLY A 954 47.88 13.90 8.83
C GLY A 954 46.42 14.07 9.25
N THR A 955 46.20 15.15 10.00
CA THR A 955 44.91 15.65 10.47
C THR A 955 44.88 17.15 10.26
N ASN A 956 43.83 17.64 9.64
CA ASN A 956 43.69 18.97 9.05
C ASN A 956 42.34 19.58 9.50
N PRO A 957 42.17 20.91 9.41
CA PRO A 957 40.86 21.54 9.58
C PRO A 957 39.84 20.92 8.63
N GLY A 958 38.65 20.62 9.14
CA GLY A 958 37.58 19.98 8.38
C GLY A 958 37.56 18.45 8.42
N ASP A 959 38.59 17.77 8.93
CA ASP A 959 38.66 16.30 8.92
C ASP A 959 37.64 15.64 9.87
N ILE A 960 37.00 14.55 9.43
CA ILE A 960 36.12 13.70 10.25
C ILE A 960 36.64 12.26 10.24
N TYR A 961 36.65 11.61 11.40
CA TYR A 961 37.09 10.22 11.59
C TYR A 961 36.00 9.39 12.29
N ILE A 962 35.54 8.31 11.66
CA ILE A 962 34.62 7.37 12.29
C ILE A 962 35.39 6.42 13.21
N MET A 963 34.98 6.29 14.46
CA MET A 963 35.64 5.47 15.47
C MET A 963 35.06 4.07 15.60
N TYR A 964 35.94 3.13 15.96
CA TYR A 964 35.68 1.73 16.22
C TYR A 964 36.41 1.33 17.52
N PRO A 965 35.87 1.68 18.71
CA PRO A 965 36.53 1.45 20.00
C PRO A 965 36.83 -0.02 20.29
N ASN A 966 36.07 -0.96 19.72
CA ASN A 966 36.29 -2.40 19.85
C ASN A 966 37.12 -2.95 18.67
N GLY A 967 37.59 -2.08 17.77
CA GLY A 967 38.04 -2.39 16.41
C GLY A 967 39.28 -3.30 16.29
N TYR A 968 40.04 -3.46 17.37
CA TYR A 968 41.22 -4.33 17.41
C TYR A 968 40.92 -5.83 17.20
N THR A 969 39.64 -6.24 17.17
CA THR A 969 39.20 -7.60 16.83
C THR A 969 38.13 -7.60 15.73
N ASP A 970 38.02 -8.69 14.95
CA ASP A 970 36.97 -8.81 13.92
C ASP A 970 35.55 -8.78 14.52
N GLN A 971 35.38 -9.41 15.70
CA GLN A 971 34.11 -9.39 16.43
C GLN A 971 33.77 -7.98 16.93
N GLY A 972 34.76 -7.25 17.46
CA GLY A 972 34.57 -5.87 17.91
C GLY A 972 34.25 -4.91 16.77
N ARG A 973 34.93 -5.01 15.62
CA ARG A 973 34.56 -4.27 14.39
C ARG A 973 33.12 -4.54 13.97
N ALA A 974 32.67 -5.80 14.03
CA ALA A 974 31.28 -6.14 13.69
C ALA A 974 30.26 -5.52 14.67
N LEU A 975 30.59 -5.43 15.96
CA LEU A 975 29.75 -4.75 16.97
C LEU A 975 29.72 -3.23 16.74
N ASP A 976 30.87 -2.59 16.55
CA ASP A 976 30.96 -1.15 16.28
C ASP A 976 30.18 -0.78 15.00
N ILE A 977 30.33 -1.55 13.92
CA ILE A 977 29.58 -1.38 12.67
C ILE A 977 28.06 -1.51 12.89
N ALA A 978 27.63 -2.41 13.78
CA ALA A 978 26.21 -2.62 14.09
C ALA A 978 25.61 -1.46 14.91
N GLU A 979 26.31 -0.96 15.92
CA GLU A 979 25.84 0.19 16.71
C GLU A 979 25.87 1.50 15.90
N LEU A 980 26.96 1.75 15.15
CA LEU A 980 27.05 2.88 14.20
C LEU A 980 25.88 2.87 13.20
N SER A 981 25.52 1.70 12.67
CA SER A 981 24.37 1.56 11.74
C SER A 981 23.01 1.86 12.38
N LYS A 982 22.87 1.72 13.70
CA LYS A 982 21.61 2.03 14.43
C LYS A 982 21.54 3.51 14.80
N CYS A 983 22.66 4.06 15.28
CA CYS A 983 22.72 5.39 15.86
C CYS A 983 22.90 6.51 14.81
N LEU A 984 23.63 6.25 13.72
CA LEU A 984 23.83 7.18 12.59
C LEU A 984 23.09 6.68 11.35
N LYS A 985 22.06 7.42 10.91
CA LYS A 985 21.16 6.94 9.85
C LYS A 985 21.84 6.84 8.48
N ASP A 986 22.86 7.64 8.22
CA ASP A 986 23.63 7.70 6.98
C ASP A 986 24.98 6.96 7.05
N TYR A 987 25.30 6.23 8.12
CA TYR A 987 26.59 5.52 8.25
C TYR A 987 26.98 4.68 7.01
N LYS A 988 26.00 3.99 6.40
CA LYS A 988 26.19 3.16 5.19
C LYS A 988 26.29 3.96 3.87
N GLU A 989 26.18 5.28 3.93
CA GLU A 989 26.36 6.22 2.82
C GLU A 989 27.69 6.99 2.95
N ILE A 990 28.39 6.93 4.09
CA ILE A 990 29.67 7.61 4.31
C ILE A 990 30.79 6.96 3.48
N ASN A 991 31.51 7.77 2.71
CA ASN A 991 32.69 7.35 1.96
C ASN A 991 33.92 7.25 2.90
N LEU A 992 34.33 6.05 3.26
CA LEU A 992 35.43 5.80 4.21
C LEU A 992 36.69 5.26 3.52
N GLU A 993 37.85 5.54 4.11
CA GLU A 993 39.11 4.92 3.68
C GLU A 993 39.14 3.39 3.85
N SER A 994 40.02 2.70 3.12
CA SER A 994 40.08 1.23 3.11
C SER A 994 40.66 0.64 4.40
N GLU A 995 41.74 1.22 4.92
CA GLU A 995 42.45 0.72 6.10
C GLU A 995 41.91 1.33 7.39
N TYR A 996 42.14 0.67 8.52
CA TYR A 996 41.92 1.27 9.83
C TYR A 996 43.20 1.95 10.31
N ARG A 997 43.08 3.14 10.89
CA ARG A 997 44.17 3.86 11.57
C ARG A 997 44.10 3.58 13.06
N ASP A 998 45.26 3.48 13.69
CA ASP A 998 45.38 3.57 15.15
C ASP A 998 45.29 5.07 15.54
N PHE A 999 44.32 5.43 16.39
CA PHE A 999 43.96 6.83 16.63
C PHE A 999 43.91 7.13 18.14
N SER A 1000 44.84 7.96 18.62
CA SER A 1000 45.07 8.27 20.04
C SER A 1000 44.04 9.22 20.66
N ASP A 1001 42.94 9.48 19.95
CA ASP A 1001 42.15 10.70 20.10
C ASP A 1001 40.65 10.40 20.27
N TRP A 1002 40.31 9.31 20.97
CA TRP A 1002 38.92 9.06 21.33
C TRP A 1002 38.47 10.08 22.36
N GLU A 1003 38.94 9.97 23.60
CA GLU A 1003 38.50 10.85 24.68
C GLU A 1003 39.64 11.63 25.30
N SER A 1004 40.82 11.04 25.53
CA SER A 1004 41.81 11.68 26.41
C SER A 1004 43.06 12.23 25.73
N GLY A 1005 43.23 12.00 24.42
CA GLY A 1005 44.39 12.47 23.65
C GLY A 1005 44.26 13.82 22.98
N MET A 1006 45.41 14.32 22.54
CA MET A 1006 45.55 15.45 21.62
C MET A 1006 46.64 15.14 20.59
N ILE A 1007 46.36 15.42 19.31
CA ILE A 1007 47.37 15.28 18.25
C ILE A 1007 48.49 16.32 18.44
N GLN A 1008 49.74 15.99 18.08
CA GLN A 1008 50.87 16.89 18.32
C GLN A 1008 50.70 18.28 17.65
N ALA A 1009 50.09 18.33 16.46
CA ALA A 1009 49.83 19.59 15.75
C ALA A 1009 48.84 20.51 16.48
N GLN A 1010 47.87 19.95 17.21
CA GLN A 1010 46.91 20.68 18.04
C GLN A 1010 47.61 21.31 19.25
N VAL A 1011 48.46 20.53 19.93
CA VAL A 1011 49.24 21.02 21.08
C VAL A 1011 50.19 22.15 20.67
N GLU A 1012 50.89 22.01 19.54
CA GLU A 1012 51.86 23.02 19.07
C GLU A 1012 51.17 24.34 18.68
N ARG A 1013 50.09 24.28 17.91
CA ARG A 1013 49.27 25.46 17.57
C ARG A 1013 48.74 26.17 18.82
N MET A 1014 48.11 25.43 19.74
CA MET A 1014 47.57 26.00 20.97
C MET A 1014 48.65 26.61 21.87
N ALA A 1015 49.83 25.98 21.96
CA ALA A 1015 50.95 26.52 22.73
C ALA A 1015 51.48 27.82 22.11
N ASP A 1016 51.70 27.85 20.79
CA ASP A 1016 52.14 29.06 20.08
C ASP A 1016 51.09 30.18 20.22
N SER A 1017 49.79 29.88 20.09
CA SER A 1017 48.71 30.85 20.32
C SER A 1017 48.68 31.37 21.75
N ALA A 1018 48.86 30.52 22.76
CA ALA A 1018 48.88 30.93 24.17
C ALA A 1018 50.08 31.84 24.47
N VAL A 1019 51.28 31.49 23.99
CA VAL A 1019 52.49 32.34 24.09
C VAL A 1019 52.25 33.70 23.43
N ASN A 1020 51.74 33.73 22.19
CA ASN A 1020 51.51 34.98 21.46
C ASN A 1020 50.39 35.84 22.07
N THR A 1021 49.44 35.24 22.78
CA THR A 1021 48.30 35.95 23.41
C THR A 1021 48.69 36.58 24.75
N ILE A 1022 49.40 35.83 25.60
CA ILE A 1022 49.86 36.31 26.92
C ILE A 1022 51.10 37.22 26.78
N GLY A 1023 51.96 36.92 25.82
CA GLY A 1023 53.16 37.70 25.52
C GLY A 1023 54.31 37.46 26.50
N SER A 1024 55.16 38.48 26.67
CA SER A 1024 56.47 38.32 27.29
C SER A 1024 56.38 37.96 28.78
N GLY A 1025 56.81 36.74 29.11
CA GLY A 1025 56.66 36.12 30.43
C GLY A 1025 55.73 34.91 30.47
N ALA A 1026 55.02 34.61 29.37
CA ALA A 1026 54.21 33.40 29.23
C ALA A 1026 55.04 32.12 29.38
N MET A 1027 54.51 31.15 30.14
CA MET A 1027 55.05 29.78 30.20
C MET A 1027 53.97 28.77 29.82
N VAL A 1028 54.17 28.05 28.72
CA VAL A 1028 53.28 26.94 28.36
C VAL A 1028 53.97 25.60 28.61
N LEU A 1029 53.33 24.72 29.38
CA LEU A 1029 53.81 23.37 29.70
C LEU A 1029 52.89 22.33 29.07
N GLN A 1030 53.37 21.62 28.05
CA GLN A 1030 52.78 20.35 27.64
C GLN A 1030 53.15 19.28 28.67
N ILE A 1031 52.16 18.55 29.18
CA ILE A 1031 52.30 17.29 29.92
C ILE A 1031 51.70 16.20 29.02
N ALA A 1032 52.53 15.29 28.54
CA ALA A 1032 52.14 14.28 27.55
C ALA A 1032 52.31 12.87 28.12
N ALA A 1033 51.22 12.11 28.14
CA ALA A 1033 51.14 10.79 28.77
C ALA A 1033 51.05 9.63 27.76
N ASP A 1034 51.63 8.49 28.12
CA ASP A 1034 51.46 7.17 27.48
C ASP A 1034 50.17 6.51 27.98
N GLY A 1035 49.08 6.77 27.25
CA GLY A 1035 47.73 6.27 27.55
C GLY A 1035 47.06 6.90 28.78
N ALA A 1036 45.73 6.76 28.84
CA ALA A 1036 44.90 7.45 29.85
C ALA A 1036 45.33 7.14 31.30
N GLN A 1037 45.76 5.90 31.57
CA GLN A 1037 46.20 5.43 32.89
C GLN A 1037 47.51 6.05 33.39
N ALA A 1038 48.32 6.63 32.50
CA ALA A 1038 49.47 7.44 32.92
C ALA A 1038 49.01 8.84 33.38
N LEU A 1039 48.04 9.45 32.70
CA LEU A 1039 47.47 10.76 33.05
C LEU A 1039 46.56 10.71 34.30
N TYR A 1040 45.77 9.65 34.47
CA TYR A 1040 45.02 9.37 35.70
C TYR A 1040 45.94 9.31 36.93
N ASN A 1041 47.05 8.59 36.81
CA ASN A 1041 48.07 8.48 37.86
C ASN A 1041 48.85 9.80 38.09
N TYR A 1042 48.96 10.67 37.08
CA TYR A 1042 49.55 12.00 37.24
C TYR A 1042 48.78 12.84 38.26
N GLY A 1043 47.43 12.82 38.21
CA GLY A 1043 46.58 13.48 39.20
C GLY A 1043 46.86 13.00 40.64
N SER A 1044 47.07 11.71 40.83
CA SER A 1044 47.41 11.10 42.13
C SER A 1044 48.78 11.57 42.66
N TYR A 1045 49.80 11.60 41.80
CA TYR A 1045 51.12 12.16 42.16
C TYR A 1045 51.02 13.66 42.45
N ALA A 1046 50.19 14.41 41.72
CA ALA A 1046 50.00 15.84 41.92
C ALA A 1046 49.35 16.15 43.28
N VAL A 1047 48.37 15.36 43.74
CA VAL A 1047 47.82 15.45 45.10
C VAL A 1047 48.91 15.20 46.16
N CYS A 1048 49.75 14.18 45.98
CA CYS A 1048 50.84 13.90 46.92
C CYS A 1048 51.92 15.01 46.93
N LYS A 1049 52.32 15.55 45.77
CA LYS A 1049 53.24 16.70 45.66
C LYS A 1049 52.66 17.95 46.33
N PHE A 1050 51.37 18.21 46.16
CA PHE A 1050 50.65 19.33 46.78
C PHE A 1050 50.61 19.23 48.30
N TYR A 1051 50.34 18.04 48.84
CA TYR A 1051 50.48 17.75 50.26
C TYR A 1051 51.92 17.96 50.75
N GLN A 1052 52.93 17.53 49.99
CA GLN A 1052 54.34 17.71 50.36
C GLN A 1052 54.74 19.20 50.40
N LYS A 1053 54.36 19.98 49.38
CA LYS A 1053 54.60 21.44 49.30
C LYS A 1053 53.97 22.20 50.47
N ASN A 1054 52.80 21.74 50.93
CA ASN A 1054 52.02 22.37 52.00
C ASN A 1054 52.20 21.73 53.39
N LEU A 1055 53.15 20.81 53.56
CA LEU A 1055 53.34 20.07 54.82
C LEU A 1055 53.59 20.98 56.04
N GLY A 1056 54.22 22.14 55.83
CA GLY A 1056 54.45 23.16 56.86
C GLY A 1056 53.20 23.90 57.35
N TYR A 1057 52.09 23.84 56.60
CA TYR A 1057 50.76 24.31 57.03
C TYR A 1057 49.90 23.15 57.56
N LEU A 1058 50.04 21.96 57.00
CA LEU A 1058 49.31 20.75 57.40
C LEU A 1058 49.77 20.18 58.76
N ASN A 1059 51.03 20.45 59.17
CA ASN A 1059 51.63 20.13 60.48
C ASN A 1059 51.73 18.63 60.87
N GLU A 1060 51.10 17.71 60.14
CA GLU A 1060 51.24 16.26 60.26
C GLU A 1060 51.18 15.58 58.88
N ASN A 1061 51.40 14.27 58.79
CA ASN A 1061 51.21 13.52 57.53
C ASN A 1061 49.72 13.62 57.11
N PRO A 1062 49.39 14.26 55.98
CA PRO A 1062 48.02 14.52 55.59
C PRO A 1062 47.34 13.32 54.93
N ILE A 1063 48.08 12.29 54.52
CA ILE A 1063 47.52 11.11 53.84
C ILE A 1063 46.81 10.22 54.87
N LYS A 1064 45.48 10.18 54.77
CA LYS A 1064 44.56 9.38 55.62
C LYS A 1064 43.93 8.22 54.86
N GLY A 1065 43.92 8.25 53.52
CA GLY A 1065 43.30 7.19 52.73
C GLY A 1065 43.57 7.25 51.22
N ILE A 1066 43.06 6.23 50.54
CA ILE A 1066 42.91 6.17 49.08
C ILE A 1066 41.41 6.19 48.76
N VAL A 1067 41.00 7.08 47.85
CA VAL A 1067 39.62 7.16 47.36
C VAL A 1067 39.57 6.63 45.94
N MET A 1068 38.71 5.66 45.70
CA MET A 1068 38.67 4.88 44.46
C MET A 1068 37.48 5.33 43.63
N ASN A 1069 37.71 6.25 42.69
CA ASN A 1069 36.67 6.83 41.83
C ASN A 1069 36.66 6.13 40.46
N PRO A 1070 35.62 5.33 40.13
CA PRO A 1070 35.59 4.45 38.96
C PRO A 1070 35.58 5.24 37.67
N TYR A 1071 34.75 6.28 37.59
CA TYR A 1071 34.76 7.30 36.53
C TYR A 1071 33.98 8.53 37.01
N LEU A 1072 34.49 9.73 36.74
CA LEU A 1072 33.93 11.10 36.92
C LEU A 1072 33.18 11.50 38.22
N ILE A 1073 32.91 10.61 39.19
CA ILE A 1073 32.28 10.90 40.50
C ILE A 1073 33.23 11.41 41.60
N GLY A 1074 34.41 11.90 41.23
CA GLY A 1074 35.39 12.40 42.20
C GLY A 1074 35.02 13.78 42.73
N HIS A 1075 35.38 14.06 43.99
CA HIS A 1075 35.18 15.37 44.64
C HIS A 1075 36.53 15.94 45.09
N PRO A 1076 37.39 16.43 44.16
CA PRO A 1076 38.73 16.84 44.53
C PRO A 1076 38.76 17.95 45.59
N ALA A 1077 37.71 18.79 45.68
CA ALA A 1077 37.63 19.82 46.72
C ALA A 1077 37.54 19.23 48.13
N TYR A 1078 36.69 18.22 48.32
CA TYR A 1078 36.45 17.52 49.60
C TYR A 1078 37.51 16.46 49.90
N GLU A 1079 37.84 15.60 48.93
CA GLU A 1079 38.80 14.51 49.09
C GLU A 1079 40.18 15.03 49.53
N THR A 1080 40.63 16.15 48.95
CA THR A 1080 41.91 16.76 49.32
C THR A 1080 41.92 17.33 50.75
N VAL A 1081 40.78 17.82 51.25
CA VAL A 1081 40.60 18.29 52.64
C VAL A 1081 40.54 17.12 53.63
N LYS A 1082 39.93 16.00 53.23
CA LYS A 1082 39.80 14.79 54.07
C LYS A 1082 41.07 13.91 54.09
N GLY A 1083 42.10 14.26 53.31
CA GLY A 1083 43.38 13.57 53.29
C GLY A 1083 43.44 12.34 52.36
N PHE A 1084 42.57 12.26 51.35
CA PHE A 1084 42.53 11.13 50.43
C PHE A 1084 43.39 11.38 49.18
N VAL A 1085 44.06 10.33 48.71
CA VAL A 1085 44.75 10.31 47.40
C VAL A 1085 43.87 9.56 46.38
N PRO A 1086 43.62 10.10 45.19
CA PRO A 1086 42.70 9.51 44.22
C PRO A 1086 43.29 8.30 43.48
N ALA A 1087 42.50 7.24 43.36
CA ALA A 1087 42.67 6.12 42.45
C ALA A 1087 41.58 6.20 41.37
N LEU A 1088 41.96 6.53 40.14
CA LEU A 1088 41.02 6.88 39.06
C LEU A 1088 40.98 5.79 37.97
N PHE A 1089 39.83 5.66 37.33
CA PHE A 1089 39.58 4.79 36.17
C PHE A 1089 39.93 3.31 36.42
N TRP A 1090 39.21 2.69 37.36
CA TRP A 1090 39.43 1.29 37.76
C TRP A 1090 38.33 0.32 37.28
N GLN A 1091 37.28 0.81 36.63
CA GLN A 1091 36.15 0.01 36.15
C GLN A 1091 36.48 -0.79 34.87
N GLY A 1092 35.64 -1.79 34.56
CA GLY A 1092 35.59 -2.47 33.25
C GLY A 1092 36.71 -3.47 32.90
N HIS A 1093 37.98 -3.14 33.16
CA HIS A 1093 39.12 -3.86 32.56
C HIS A 1093 39.76 -4.96 33.43
N PHE A 1094 39.45 -5.01 34.73
CA PHE A 1094 40.11 -5.89 35.70
C PHE A 1094 39.11 -6.48 36.72
N ASN A 1095 39.47 -7.61 37.34
CA ASN A 1095 38.79 -8.10 38.55
C ASN A 1095 39.31 -7.40 39.81
N GLY A 1096 38.62 -7.53 40.95
CA GLY A 1096 38.97 -6.84 42.20
C GLY A 1096 40.41 -7.03 42.69
N GLU A 1097 40.95 -8.26 42.60
CA GLU A 1097 42.35 -8.54 42.99
C GLU A 1097 43.34 -7.84 42.07
N GLN A 1098 43.07 -7.82 40.76
CA GLN A 1098 43.87 -7.08 39.78
C GLN A 1098 43.78 -5.56 39.98
N ILE A 1099 42.60 -5.01 40.31
CA ILE A 1099 42.42 -3.58 40.62
C ILE A 1099 43.28 -3.20 41.84
N VAL A 1100 43.20 -3.99 42.92
CA VAL A 1100 43.97 -3.73 44.14
C VAL A 1100 45.48 -3.90 43.90
N GLU A 1101 45.92 -4.93 43.17
CA GLU A 1101 47.34 -5.12 42.87
C GLU A 1101 47.90 -4.05 41.90
N GLN A 1102 47.19 -3.76 40.81
CA GLN A 1102 47.74 -2.99 39.69
C GLN A 1102 47.48 -1.49 39.81
N ILE A 1103 46.39 -1.06 40.45
CA ILE A 1103 46.07 0.36 40.63
C ILE A 1103 46.40 0.78 42.07
N VAL A 1104 45.81 0.12 43.07
CA VAL A 1104 45.94 0.56 44.47
C VAL A 1104 47.38 0.37 44.99
N GLU A 1105 47.95 -0.82 44.89
CA GLU A 1105 49.32 -1.10 45.38
C GLU A 1105 50.39 -0.51 44.44
N LYS A 1106 50.33 -0.81 43.14
CA LYS A 1106 51.42 -0.48 42.19
C LYS A 1106 51.39 0.92 41.58
N GLN A 1107 50.29 1.66 41.63
CA GLN A 1107 50.24 3.04 41.11
C GLN A 1107 50.11 4.04 42.26
N ILE A 1108 49.02 3.95 43.01
CA ILE A 1108 48.74 4.92 44.08
C ILE A 1108 49.66 4.69 45.29
N GLY A 1109 49.91 3.44 45.65
CA GLY A 1109 50.88 3.08 46.69
C GLY A 1109 52.31 3.58 46.37
N GLN A 1110 52.72 3.57 45.10
CA GLN A 1110 54.00 4.16 44.68
C GLN A 1110 54.00 5.68 44.77
N ALA A 1111 52.91 6.36 44.35
CA ALA A 1111 52.75 7.80 44.52
C ALA A 1111 52.88 8.22 46.00
N ILE A 1112 52.21 7.49 46.89
CA ILE A 1112 52.26 7.74 48.34
C ILE A 1112 53.69 7.51 48.88
N GLN A 1113 54.31 6.36 48.57
CA GLN A 1113 55.65 6.03 49.07
C GLN A 1113 56.75 6.96 48.54
N LYS A 1114 56.60 7.52 47.34
CA LYS A 1114 57.55 8.47 46.73
C LYS A 1114 57.64 9.79 47.50
N TYR A 1115 56.52 10.32 47.99
CA TYR A 1115 56.47 11.61 48.69
C TYR A 1115 56.37 11.48 50.22
N PHE A 1116 55.83 10.38 50.74
CA PHE A 1116 55.61 10.08 52.16
C PHE A 1116 55.97 8.61 52.49
N PRO A 1117 57.27 8.24 52.42
CA PRO A 1117 57.73 6.85 52.52
C PRO A 1117 57.39 6.15 53.85
N ASP A 1118 57.19 6.90 54.93
CA ASP A 1118 56.82 6.37 56.25
C ASP A 1118 55.31 6.03 56.38
N THR A 1119 54.53 6.10 55.29
CA THR A 1119 53.08 5.82 55.30
C THR A 1119 52.79 4.34 55.10
N GLU A 1120 52.38 3.63 56.16
CA GLU A 1120 51.94 2.24 56.05
C GLU A 1120 50.58 2.15 55.36
N LEU A 1121 50.55 1.69 54.10
CA LEU A 1121 49.31 1.55 53.31
C LEU A 1121 48.22 0.74 54.02
N LYS A 1122 48.58 -0.21 54.89
CA LYS A 1122 47.61 -1.04 55.63
C LYS A 1122 46.84 -0.29 56.72
N GLU A 1123 47.37 0.83 57.22
CA GLU A 1123 46.69 1.67 58.21
C GLU A 1123 45.77 2.72 57.56
N LEU A 1124 45.86 2.90 56.24
CA LEU A 1124 45.03 3.84 55.48
C LEU A 1124 43.57 3.39 55.37
N LYS A 1125 42.69 4.38 55.18
CA LYS A 1125 41.30 4.16 54.78
C LYS A 1125 41.16 3.96 53.28
N TYR A 1126 40.17 3.17 52.88
CA TYR A 1126 39.90 2.83 51.48
C TYR A 1126 38.44 3.13 51.16
N TRP A 1127 38.19 4.25 50.49
CA TRP A 1127 36.83 4.64 50.09
C TRP A 1127 36.55 4.13 48.68
N ILE A 1128 35.70 3.11 48.58
CA ILE A 1128 35.15 2.60 47.33
C ILE A 1128 33.95 3.49 46.98
N ASN A 1129 34.25 4.66 46.41
CA ASN A 1129 33.25 5.57 45.88
C ASN A 1129 32.68 4.92 44.61
N TYR A 1130 31.38 4.64 44.57
CA TYR A 1130 30.70 4.02 43.43
C TYR A 1130 29.22 4.39 43.44
N THR A 1131 28.61 4.49 42.25
CA THR A 1131 27.18 4.76 42.07
C THR A 1131 26.57 3.99 40.90
N ASN A 1132 25.26 3.79 40.95
CA ASN A 1132 24.47 3.02 39.99
C ASN A 1132 24.60 3.51 38.54
N ASN A 1133 24.76 4.82 38.32
CA ASN A 1133 24.83 5.42 36.98
C ASN A 1133 26.09 5.11 36.16
N PHE A 1134 27.11 4.44 36.74
CA PHE A 1134 28.35 4.09 36.04
C PHE A 1134 28.51 2.60 35.71
N GLY A 1135 27.79 1.72 36.40
CA GLY A 1135 27.88 0.26 36.22
C GLY A 1135 29.15 -0.36 36.80
N GLY A 1136 29.04 -1.56 37.37
CA GLY A 1136 30.18 -2.24 38.03
C GLY A 1136 30.05 -2.47 39.53
N ALA A 1137 28.85 -2.43 40.11
CA ALA A 1137 28.61 -2.78 41.52
C ALA A 1137 29.20 -4.17 41.93
N VAL A 1138 29.34 -5.10 40.96
CA VAL A 1138 30.07 -6.37 41.14
C VAL A 1138 31.57 -6.12 41.37
N GLN A 1139 32.22 -5.30 40.54
CA GLN A 1139 33.64 -4.95 40.69
C GLN A 1139 33.91 -4.19 42.00
N ALA A 1140 33.01 -3.31 42.43
CA ALA A 1140 33.10 -2.64 43.74
C ALA A 1140 33.14 -3.68 44.90
N ASN A 1141 32.26 -4.69 44.86
CA ASN A 1141 32.26 -5.79 45.83
C ASN A 1141 33.53 -6.65 45.74
N GLU A 1142 34.03 -6.95 44.53
CA GLU A 1142 35.29 -7.69 44.36
C GLU A 1142 36.49 -6.90 44.91
N VAL A 1143 36.56 -5.59 44.69
CA VAL A 1143 37.60 -4.70 45.24
C VAL A 1143 37.58 -4.75 46.77
N LYS A 1144 36.40 -4.67 47.40
CA LYS A 1144 36.27 -4.82 48.86
C LYS A 1144 36.84 -6.15 49.34
N GLN A 1145 36.48 -7.27 48.71
CA GLN A 1145 36.99 -8.59 49.11
C GLN A 1145 38.51 -8.70 48.90
N ALA A 1146 39.05 -8.13 47.82
CA ALA A 1146 40.50 -8.09 47.58
C ALA A 1146 41.26 -7.26 48.63
N LEU A 1147 40.74 -6.09 49.04
CA LEU A 1147 41.34 -5.29 50.13
C LEU A 1147 41.38 -6.10 51.45
N ILE A 1148 40.28 -6.78 51.79
CA ILE A 1148 40.22 -7.67 52.97
C ILE A 1148 41.23 -8.82 52.84
N ASN A 1149 41.37 -9.44 51.66
CA ASN A 1149 42.36 -10.50 51.40
C ASN A 1149 43.82 -10.02 51.54
N LYS A 1150 44.11 -8.75 51.19
CA LYS A 1150 45.43 -8.11 51.44
C LYS A 1150 45.65 -7.76 52.92
N GLY A 1151 44.62 -7.87 53.75
CA GLY A 1151 44.67 -7.64 55.20
C GLY A 1151 44.36 -6.21 55.62
N ILE A 1152 43.55 -5.48 54.85
CA ILE A 1152 42.90 -4.24 55.30
C ILE A 1152 41.74 -4.61 56.23
N SER A 1153 41.56 -3.87 57.32
CA SER A 1153 40.41 -4.06 58.22
C SER A 1153 39.12 -3.52 57.57
N ASP A 1154 38.01 -4.22 57.75
CA ASP A 1154 36.69 -3.81 57.23
C ASP A 1154 36.28 -2.41 57.77
N GLU A 1155 36.73 -2.04 58.98
CA GLU A 1155 36.49 -0.72 59.59
C GLU A 1155 37.26 0.44 58.91
N ASN A 1156 38.27 0.12 58.09
CA ASN A 1156 38.99 1.08 57.25
C ASN A 1156 38.39 1.19 55.85
N ILE A 1157 37.45 0.33 55.46
CA ILE A 1157 36.77 0.40 54.17
C ILE A 1157 35.52 1.29 54.29
N ILE A 1158 35.36 2.22 53.37
CA ILE A 1158 34.20 3.11 53.26
C ILE A 1158 33.52 2.78 51.92
N GLU A 1159 32.21 2.65 51.92
CA GLU A 1159 31.39 2.32 50.75
C GLU A 1159 30.20 3.29 50.64
N ASN A 1160 29.71 3.45 49.42
CA ASN A 1160 28.45 4.15 49.15
C ASN A 1160 27.28 3.16 49.03
N GLU A 1161 26.05 3.69 49.05
CA GLU A 1161 24.87 2.93 48.65
C GLU A 1161 24.90 2.68 47.13
N LEU A 1162 25.34 1.49 46.71
CA LEU A 1162 25.62 1.12 45.31
C LEU A 1162 24.41 1.25 44.35
N THR A 1163 23.19 1.44 44.88
CA THR A 1163 21.94 1.62 44.12
C THR A 1163 21.63 3.09 43.80
N GLN A 1164 22.29 4.06 44.45
CA GLN A 1164 22.05 5.48 44.20
C GLN A 1164 22.90 5.98 43.03
N ASN A 1165 22.39 6.97 42.29
CA ASN A 1165 23.12 7.67 41.24
C ASN A 1165 23.93 8.84 41.83
N GLU A 1166 25.01 9.27 41.19
CA GLU A 1166 25.71 10.50 41.57
C GLU A 1166 25.01 11.73 40.98
N ILE A 1167 23.88 12.08 41.57
CA ILE A 1167 23.05 13.24 41.19
C ILE A 1167 22.74 14.09 42.42
N TRP A 1168 22.23 15.31 42.18
CA TRP A 1168 21.75 16.21 43.21
C TRP A 1168 20.24 16.31 43.08
N ASP A 1169 19.51 15.58 43.92
CA ASP A 1169 18.06 15.64 44.11
C ASP A 1169 17.74 15.61 45.62
N PRO A 1170 17.96 16.72 46.34
CA PRO A 1170 17.73 16.81 47.79
C PRO A 1170 16.26 16.61 48.21
N GLY A 1171 15.35 16.34 47.27
CA GLY A 1171 13.98 15.90 47.54
C GLY A 1171 13.84 14.40 47.81
N ASP A 1172 14.84 13.56 47.48
CA ASP A 1172 14.75 12.10 47.58
C ASP A 1172 14.98 11.55 49.00
N GLY A 1173 15.90 12.17 49.74
CA GLY A 1173 16.47 11.64 50.98
C GLY A 1173 17.82 12.25 51.39
N MET A 1174 18.56 12.88 50.48
CA MET A 1174 19.99 13.23 50.63
C MET A 1174 20.86 11.96 50.69
N ASP A 1175 20.59 11.00 49.80
CA ASP A 1175 21.20 9.67 49.81
C ASP A 1175 22.29 9.46 48.74
N ALA A 1176 22.48 10.37 47.78
CA ALA A 1176 23.61 10.33 46.85
C ALA A 1176 24.95 10.66 47.54
N PRO A 1177 26.10 10.23 47.00
CA PRO A 1177 27.42 10.60 47.55
C PRO A 1177 27.65 12.11 47.60
N VAL A 1178 27.40 12.86 46.53
CA VAL A 1178 27.48 14.33 46.51
C VAL A 1178 26.67 14.99 47.63
N GLU A 1179 25.49 14.44 47.93
CA GLU A 1179 24.58 14.93 48.98
C GLU A 1179 25.12 14.63 50.38
N LYS A 1180 25.63 13.41 50.59
CA LYS A 1180 26.29 12.99 51.84
C LYS A 1180 27.57 13.79 52.09
N ILE A 1181 28.29 14.17 51.04
CA ILE A 1181 29.48 15.04 51.11
C ILE A 1181 29.09 16.50 51.41
N ALA A 1182 28.10 17.06 50.70
CA ALA A 1182 27.57 18.39 50.96
C ALA A 1182 27.11 18.54 52.43
N LYS A 1183 26.45 17.49 52.94
CA LYS A 1183 26.02 17.40 54.33
C LYS A 1183 27.18 17.32 55.32
N ASP A 1184 28.20 16.50 55.08
CA ASP A 1184 29.39 16.45 55.96
C ASP A 1184 30.14 17.80 55.98
N ILE A 1185 30.22 18.49 54.84
CA ILE A 1185 30.80 19.83 54.76
C ILE A 1185 30.00 20.82 55.63
N VAL A 1186 28.67 20.84 55.52
CA VAL A 1186 27.82 21.78 56.28
C VAL A 1186 27.75 21.43 57.77
N GLU A 1187 27.59 20.15 58.12
CA GLU A 1187 27.37 19.70 59.50
C GLU A 1187 28.67 19.53 60.32
N ASN A 1188 29.77 19.05 59.70
CA ASN A 1188 30.97 18.60 60.42
C ASN A 1188 32.26 19.41 60.12
N LEU A 1189 32.42 19.97 58.91
CA LEU A 1189 33.62 20.75 58.53
C LEU A 1189 33.43 22.27 58.61
N SER A 1190 32.23 22.75 58.27
CA SER A 1190 31.89 24.12 57.85
C SER A 1190 32.44 24.54 56.47
N VAL A 1191 31.63 25.28 55.72
CA VAL A 1191 32.00 25.86 54.40
C VAL A 1191 33.11 26.91 54.53
N GLN A 1192 33.16 27.63 55.65
CA GLN A 1192 34.23 28.60 55.90
C GLN A 1192 35.59 27.91 55.99
N PHE A 1193 35.68 26.77 56.68
CA PHE A 1193 36.91 25.97 56.74
C PHE A 1193 37.36 25.47 55.36
N MET A 1194 36.43 24.99 54.51
CA MET A 1194 36.76 24.57 53.13
C MET A 1194 37.45 25.69 52.34
N ARG A 1195 36.87 26.90 52.36
CA ARG A 1195 37.39 28.08 51.66
C ARG A 1195 38.69 28.60 52.29
N GLU A 1196 38.81 28.63 53.62
CA GLU A 1196 40.03 29.05 54.32
C GLU A 1196 41.20 28.07 54.12
N TRP A 1197 40.95 26.76 54.21
CA TRP A 1197 41.94 25.72 53.94
C TRP A 1197 42.51 25.89 52.53
N TYR A 1198 41.62 25.98 51.52
CA TYR A 1198 42.03 26.15 50.13
C TYR A 1198 42.79 27.46 49.90
N THR A 1199 42.32 28.58 50.46
CA THR A 1199 42.98 29.88 50.33
C THR A 1199 44.41 29.84 50.89
N ASN A 1200 44.61 29.21 52.05
CA ASN A 1200 45.91 29.16 52.72
C ASN A 1200 46.93 28.20 52.06
N MET A 1201 46.50 27.24 51.25
CA MET A 1201 47.44 26.37 50.52
C MET A 1201 48.18 27.11 49.40
N SER A 1202 49.47 26.87 49.30
CA SER A 1202 50.27 27.22 48.12
C SER A 1202 49.91 26.28 46.95
N PRO A 1203 49.55 26.80 45.77
CA PRO A 1203 49.35 25.97 44.58
C PRO A 1203 50.67 25.30 44.16
N LEU A 1204 50.55 24.21 43.41
CA LEU A 1204 51.66 23.71 42.59
C LEU A 1204 51.97 24.70 41.47
N ASP A 1205 53.26 24.89 41.18
CA ASP A 1205 53.74 25.71 40.07
C ASP A 1205 54.38 24.85 38.97
N ILE A 1206 54.80 25.48 37.87
CA ILE A 1206 55.34 24.78 36.69
C ILE A 1206 56.56 23.90 37.04
N GLN A 1207 57.37 24.24 38.05
CA GLN A 1207 58.48 23.38 38.45
C GLN A 1207 57.99 22.15 39.22
N ASP A 1208 56.97 22.26 40.09
CA ASP A 1208 56.38 21.08 40.73
C ASP A 1208 55.80 20.11 39.70
N LEU A 1209 55.17 20.63 38.64
CA LEU A 1209 54.59 19.82 37.57
C LEU A 1209 55.67 19.06 36.78
N ILE A 1210 56.82 19.70 36.55
CA ILE A 1210 58.00 19.09 35.92
C ILE A 1210 58.62 18.02 36.84
N ASP A 1211 58.76 18.31 38.14
CA ASP A 1211 59.23 17.36 39.13
C ASP A 1211 58.36 16.09 39.15
N ILE A 1212 57.03 16.24 39.12
CA ILE A 1212 56.09 15.10 39.08
C ILE A 1212 56.32 14.22 37.85
N VAL A 1213 56.65 14.79 36.68
CA VAL A 1213 56.96 14.01 35.47
C VAL A 1213 58.22 13.16 35.68
N ALA A 1214 59.28 13.72 36.28
CA ALA A 1214 60.48 12.97 36.62
C ALA A 1214 60.20 11.88 37.66
N ASP A 1215 59.40 12.20 38.68
CA ASP A 1215 59.01 11.30 39.77
C ASP A 1215 58.13 10.13 39.28
N ILE A 1216 57.37 10.30 38.19
CA ILE A 1216 56.64 9.23 37.50
C ILE A 1216 57.54 8.45 36.55
N ALA A 1217 58.49 9.10 35.86
CA ALA A 1217 59.45 8.41 34.99
C ALA A 1217 60.34 7.42 35.78
N GLU A 1218 60.69 7.74 37.03
CA GLU A 1218 61.36 6.81 37.95
C GLU A 1218 60.54 5.55 38.27
N SER A 1219 59.21 5.61 38.21
CA SER A 1219 58.33 4.44 38.40
C SER A 1219 58.19 3.56 37.13
N GLY A 1220 58.83 3.94 36.03
CA GLY A 1220 58.85 3.16 34.78
C GLY A 1220 57.65 3.38 33.86
N LYS A 1221 56.81 4.39 34.13
CA LYS A 1221 55.77 4.88 33.21
C LYS A 1221 56.32 5.98 32.31
N VAL A 1222 55.84 6.04 31.06
CA VAL A 1222 56.17 7.14 30.15
C VAL A 1222 55.19 8.31 30.36
N VAL A 1223 55.63 9.29 31.13
CA VAL A 1223 55.09 10.65 31.08
C VAL A 1223 56.25 11.57 30.68
N THR A 1224 55.96 12.57 29.85
CA THR A 1224 56.94 13.51 29.32
C THR A 1224 56.42 14.95 29.43
N TYR A 1225 57.32 15.92 29.31
CA TYR A 1225 56.94 17.33 29.26
C TYR A 1225 57.71 18.10 28.19
N ARG A 1226 57.12 19.21 27.73
CA ARG A 1226 57.75 20.19 26.84
C ARG A 1226 57.32 21.59 27.25
N ILE A 1227 58.28 22.51 27.29
CA ILE A 1227 58.04 23.93 27.60
C ILE A 1227 58.06 24.72 26.30
N PHE A 1228 57.13 25.65 26.15
CA PHE A 1228 57.08 26.64 25.07
C PHE A 1228 57.09 28.04 25.68
N THR A 1229 57.84 28.95 25.06
CA THR A 1229 58.01 30.35 25.47
C THR A 1229 58.18 31.22 24.22
N GLU A 1230 58.10 32.54 24.39
CA GLU A 1230 58.58 33.51 23.38
C GLU A 1230 60.08 33.24 23.05
N SER A 1231 60.48 33.47 21.79
CA SER A 1231 61.74 32.96 21.19
C SER A 1231 62.91 33.95 21.19
#